data_AF-A3SNY1-F1
#
_entry.id   AF-A3SNY1-F1
#
_cell.length_a   1.000
_cell.length_b   1.000
_cell.length_c   1.000
_cell.angle_alpha   90.00
_cell.angle_beta   90.00
_cell.angle_gamma   90.00
#
_symmetry.space_group_name_H-M   'P 1'
#
loop_
_entity.id
_entity.type
_entity.pdbx_description
1 polymer ?
#
loop_
_entity_poly.entity_id
_entity_poly.type
_entity_poly.pdbx_seq_one_letter_code
_entity_poly.pdbx_strand_id
1 'polypeptide(L)'
;MTPKGVATARGTLFVIVGPSGVGKDTLIDGARAALGQSHWFRFVRRVITRPADSGGEEHIAISEADFDAALAEGRFFHHWRAHGLGYGVPADVAGDLAAGVNVVLNGSRAEVAALRDKYPRTVTIQVTASRAAVEARLRARGREDEAQIAKRLDRLSATGLVEGALELRNEGPVADGVAALVDLIAGSCDLCATAQGLDMDFAMGAVCLAHRGNPVAARLLAGSTRVAVSFEGAEVVADLGWSSDSTLVGRDALALSSAAMEKLGLAGGECLRIARSPTPQSREVLQRKIRGGTLSAPEITGFVDDLVNGRFSPPEVAGFLVTASTNLALDEIIALTKARASHARRQRWAADVVVDKHSMGGIPGNRITPIVIPIVAAHGLTMPKTSSRAITSAAGTADMMEVMARVDLGPEEFRKVVEATGGAICWNGRLTHSPVDDVMNAINRPLGLSSALLDVSSILSKKLAAASSHVLIDLPLGPQAKTRTEEEAAHLKSLFESVGEGVGLSVRVNIADGSRPIGRGVGPLLEVIDVLDVLRSDPDAPLDLAEKAVDYAAQILEWAGGVEAGQGAARARALIASGAALAKLEEIAQHQGAHEYARSPGSFTALVTAPEAGRIASADIRTIASVARRAGAPRDKAAGVVVLAQVGAQVDKGQPLLRIHASSGQALAAAQEVLAGGAMPFAISP
;
A
#
# COMPACT_ATOMS: atom_id res chain seq x y z
N MET A 1 -10.15 23.26 27.94
CA MET A 1 -10.05 23.29 26.46
C MET A 1 -10.81 22.08 25.94
N THR A 2 -11.92 22.30 25.26
CA THR A 2 -12.69 21.25 24.57
C THR A 2 -11.85 20.77 23.38
N PRO A 3 -11.60 19.46 23.21
CA PRO A 3 -10.94 18.96 22.01
C PRO A 3 -11.76 19.35 20.78
N LYS A 4 -11.11 19.95 19.78
CA LYS A 4 -11.70 20.20 18.46
C LYS A 4 -11.86 18.86 17.74
N GLY A 5 -13.00 18.67 17.06
CA GLY A 5 -13.21 17.58 16.11
C GLY A 5 -13.62 16.25 16.76
N VAL A 6 -14.84 16.18 17.28
CA VAL A 6 -15.47 14.88 17.59
C VAL A 6 -16.31 14.55 16.35
N ALA A 7 -15.81 13.63 15.50
CA ALA A 7 -16.68 12.83 14.64
C ALA A 7 -17.90 12.41 15.48
N THR A 8 -19.12 12.43 14.94
CA THR A 8 -20.39 12.19 15.66
C THR A 8 -20.49 10.78 16.29
N ALA A 9 -19.59 10.45 17.21
CA ALA A 9 -19.53 9.23 17.96
C ALA A 9 -20.56 9.36 19.09
N ARG A 10 -21.69 8.69 18.90
CA ARG A 10 -22.73 8.59 19.91
C ARG A 10 -22.45 7.36 20.76
N GLY A 11 -22.34 7.49 22.08
CA GLY A 11 -22.13 6.35 22.99
C GLY A 11 -23.28 5.33 22.93
N THR A 12 -23.07 4.10 23.37
CA THR A 12 -24.15 3.10 23.47
C THR A 12 -24.80 3.18 24.85
N LEU A 13 -26.14 3.15 24.91
CA LEU A 13 -26.88 3.00 26.17
C LEU A 13 -27.17 1.51 26.43
N PHE A 14 -26.48 0.91 27.40
CA PHE A 14 -26.69 -0.46 27.84
C PHE A 14 -27.71 -0.51 28.97
N VAL A 15 -28.81 -1.22 28.77
CA VAL A 15 -29.88 -1.37 29.77
C VAL A 15 -29.89 -2.81 30.26
N ILE A 16 -29.40 -3.02 31.47
CA ILE A 16 -29.32 -4.34 32.09
C ILE A 16 -30.63 -4.63 32.83
N VAL A 17 -31.34 -5.65 32.38
CA VAL A 17 -32.65 -6.04 32.92
C VAL A 17 -32.62 -7.49 33.39
N GLY A 18 -33.51 -7.85 34.30
CA GLY A 18 -33.61 -9.23 34.80
C GLY A 18 -34.58 -9.34 35.98
N PRO A 19 -35.18 -10.52 36.20
CA PRO A 19 -36.00 -10.78 37.39
C PRO A 19 -35.22 -10.58 38.69
N SER A 20 -35.92 -10.35 39.80
CA SER A 20 -35.26 -10.26 41.12
C SER A 20 -34.62 -11.59 41.50
N GLY A 21 -33.36 -11.58 41.96
CA GLY A 21 -32.63 -12.77 42.41
C GLY A 21 -31.69 -13.41 41.39
N VAL A 22 -31.70 -12.98 40.12
CA VAL A 22 -30.82 -13.53 39.06
C VAL A 22 -29.34 -13.09 39.16
N GLY A 23 -29.00 -12.25 40.15
CA GLY A 23 -27.63 -11.77 40.37
C GLY A 23 -27.23 -10.51 39.60
N LYS A 24 -28.20 -9.80 38.99
CA LYS A 24 -27.97 -8.59 38.17
C LYS A 24 -27.01 -7.57 38.81
N ASP A 25 -27.28 -7.15 40.04
CA ASP A 25 -26.48 -6.10 40.70
C ASP A 25 -25.02 -6.55 40.88
N THR A 26 -24.81 -7.82 41.28
CA THR A 26 -23.47 -8.41 41.42
C THR A 26 -22.73 -8.46 40.09
N LEU A 27 -23.42 -8.75 38.98
CA LEU A 27 -22.81 -8.72 37.65
C LEU A 27 -22.43 -7.30 37.22
N ILE A 28 -23.31 -6.32 37.47
CA ILE A 28 -23.07 -4.91 37.17
C ILE A 28 -21.87 -4.39 37.97
N ASP A 29 -21.75 -4.74 39.25
CA ASP A 29 -20.62 -4.33 40.10
C ASP A 29 -19.30 -4.95 39.61
N GLY A 30 -19.31 -6.23 39.23
CA GLY A 30 -18.14 -6.87 38.61
C GLY A 30 -17.77 -6.25 37.26
N ALA A 31 -18.76 -5.92 36.43
CA ALA A 31 -18.53 -5.21 35.18
C ALA A 31 -18.02 -3.78 35.41
N ARG A 32 -18.48 -3.09 36.47
CA ARG A 32 -17.96 -1.77 36.88
C ARG A 32 -16.49 -1.86 37.26
N ALA A 33 -16.09 -2.88 38.01
CA ALA A 33 -14.68 -3.08 38.35
C ALA A 33 -13.81 -3.35 37.12
N ALA A 34 -14.34 -4.06 36.11
CA ALA A 34 -13.62 -4.41 34.89
C ALA A 34 -13.55 -3.27 33.85
N LEU A 35 -14.64 -2.52 33.66
CA LEU A 35 -14.78 -1.51 32.60
C LEU A 35 -14.71 -0.07 33.11
N GLY A 36 -15.07 0.17 34.38
CA GLY A 36 -15.18 1.51 34.96
C GLY A 36 -13.84 2.20 35.28
N GLN A 37 -12.71 1.53 35.06
CA GLN A 37 -11.39 2.18 35.08
C GLN A 37 -11.14 3.02 33.83
N SER A 38 -11.90 2.78 32.76
CA SER A 38 -11.79 3.51 31.50
C SER A 38 -12.76 4.69 31.47
N HIS A 39 -12.34 5.80 30.87
CA HIS A 39 -13.21 6.98 30.68
C HIS A 39 -14.32 6.74 29.64
N TRP A 40 -14.29 5.59 28.93
CA TRP A 40 -15.29 5.20 27.93
C TRP A 40 -16.57 4.60 28.49
N PHE A 41 -16.62 4.28 29.79
CA PHE A 41 -17.78 3.66 30.41
C PHE A 41 -18.24 4.43 31.65
N ARG A 42 -19.52 4.81 31.67
CA ARG A 42 -20.18 5.32 32.86
C ARG A 42 -21.19 4.30 33.37
N PHE A 43 -20.98 3.80 34.58
CA PHE A 43 -21.98 3.00 35.30
C PHE A 43 -22.86 3.94 36.11
N VAL A 44 -24.11 4.10 35.69
CA VAL A 44 -25.01 5.13 36.26
C VAL A 44 -25.51 4.72 37.63
N ARG A 45 -25.30 5.59 38.61
CA ARG A 45 -26.02 5.57 39.89
C ARG A 45 -27.40 6.20 39.68
N ARG A 46 -28.45 5.41 39.84
CA ARG A 46 -29.83 5.89 39.74
C ARG A 46 -30.18 6.75 40.95
N VAL A 47 -31.06 7.73 40.76
CA VAL A 47 -31.71 8.50 41.82
C VAL A 47 -32.98 7.74 42.22
N ILE A 48 -33.13 7.37 43.48
CA ILE A 48 -34.25 6.52 43.93
C ILE A 48 -34.85 7.09 45.20
N THR A 49 -36.18 7.06 45.31
CA THR A 49 -36.91 7.50 46.52
C THR A 49 -36.83 6.49 47.68
N ARG A 50 -35.63 5.97 47.94
CA ARG A 50 -35.34 4.95 48.95
C ARG A 50 -34.13 5.35 49.80
N PRO A 51 -34.11 5.05 51.11
CA PRO A 51 -32.95 5.30 51.97
C PRO A 51 -31.68 4.59 51.49
N ALA A 52 -30.52 5.25 51.64
CA ALA A 52 -29.23 4.77 51.13
C ALA A 52 -28.77 3.44 51.78
N ASP A 53 -29.25 3.12 52.98
CA ASP A 53 -28.93 1.96 53.82
C ASP A 53 -29.86 0.75 53.61
N SER A 54 -30.82 0.85 52.68
CA SER A 54 -31.86 -0.19 52.45
C SER A 54 -31.37 -1.49 51.78
N GLY A 55 -30.07 -1.60 51.48
CA GLY A 55 -29.48 -2.71 50.71
C GLY A 55 -29.88 -2.78 49.23
N GLY A 56 -29.07 -3.45 48.41
CA GLY A 56 -29.24 -3.55 46.95
C GLY A 56 -28.18 -2.76 46.19
N GLU A 57 -28.52 -2.23 45.02
CA GLU A 57 -27.57 -1.44 44.22
C GLU A 57 -27.13 -0.14 44.91
N GLU A 58 -25.93 0.32 44.57
CA GLU A 58 -25.46 1.67 44.90
C GLU A 58 -26.27 2.72 44.12
N HIS A 59 -26.95 3.62 44.85
CA HIS A 59 -27.86 4.61 44.28
C HIS A 59 -27.73 5.98 44.99
N ILE A 60 -28.39 7.00 44.47
CA ILE A 60 -28.51 8.34 45.07
C ILE A 60 -29.90 8.39 45.74
N ALA A 61 -29.92 8.45 47.07
CA ALA A 61 -31.16 8.53 47.85
C ALA A 61 -31.75 9.95 47.76
N ILE A 62 -33.07 10.05 47.60
CA ILE A 62 -33.81 11.31 47.56
C ILE A 62 -35.18 11.14 48.23
N SER A 63 -35.79 12.21 48.75
CA SER A 63 -37.16 12.15 49.24
C SER A 63 -38.17 12.12 48.08
N GLU A 64 -39.40 11.69 48.33
CA GLU A 64 -40.47 11.75 47.31
C GLU A 64 -40.73 13.20 46.85
N ALA A 65 -40.76 14.16 47.77
CA ALA A 65 -40.97 15.58 47.44
C ALA A 65 -39.84 16.15 46.57
N ASP A 66 -38.58 15.80 46.88
CA ASP A 66 -37.42 16.26 46.10
C ASP A 66 -37.32 15.55 44.75
N PHE A 67 -37.81 14.32 44.64
CA PHE A 67 -37.89 13.59 43.37
C PHE A 67 -38.90 14.24 42.42
N ASP A 68 -40.07 14.61 42.93
CA ASP A 68 -41.09 15.31 42.13
C ASP A 68 -40.61 16.71 41.71
N ALA A 69 -39.90 17.44 42.59
CA ALA A 69 -39.24 18.68 42.22
C ALA A 69 -38.17 18.48 41.13
N ALA A 70 -37.34 17.44 41.25
CA ALA A 70 -36.33 17.09 40.24
C ALA A 70 -36.93 16.74 38.89
N LEU A 71 -38.09 16.09 38.89
CA LEU A 71 -38.84 15.77 37.69
C LEU A 71 -39.36 17.03 37.01
N ALA A 72 -39.95 17.97 37.76
CA ALA A 72 -40.45 19.24 37.25
C ALA A 72 -39.33 20.12 36.66
N GLU A 73 -38.13 20.05 37.22
CA GLU A 73 -36.94 20.77 36.75
C GLU A 73 -36.23 20.08 35.56
N GLY A 74 -36.71 18.91 35.11
CA GLY A 74 -36.11 18.19 33.99
C GLY A 74 -34.75 17.56 34.31
N ARG A 75 -34.46 17.24 35.58
CA ARG A 75 -33.16 16.68 36.01
C ARG A 75 -32.92 15.22 35.63
N PHE A 76 -33.87 14.58 34.94
CA PHE A 76 -33.78 13.18 34.56
C PHE A 76 -33.74 12.96 33.04
N PHE A 77 -32.75 12.17 32.60
CA PHE A 77 -32.70 11.59 31.26
C PHE A 77 -33.84 10.58 31.05
N HIS A 78 -34.19 9.76 32.04
CA HIS A 78 -35.35 8.88 32.01
C HIS A 78 -35.85 8.66 33.44
N HIS A 79 -37.13 8.43 33.63
CA HIS A 79 -37.69 8.19 34.96
C HIS A 79 -38.91 7.28 34.88
N TRP A 80 -39.19 6.56 35.97
CA TRP A 80 -40.39 5.74 36.11
C TRP A 80 -40.72 5.50 37.59
N ARG A 81 -41.95 5.04 37.87
CA ARG A 81 -42.38 4.64 39.22
C ARG A 81 -42.69 3.15 39.25
N ALA A 82 -42.16 2.43 40.23
CA ALA A 82 -42.43 1.00 40.41
C ALA A 82 -42.35 0.61 41.89
N HIS A 83 -43.23 -0.31 42.33
CA HIS A 83 -43.24 -0.81 43.70
C HIS A 83 -43.28 0.27 44.80
N GLY A 84 -43.95 1.40 44.53
CA GLY A 84 -44.05 2.52 45.47
C GLY A 84 -42.80 3.41 45.56
N LEU A 85 -41.83 3.23 44.66
CA LEU A 85 -40.61 4.04 44.58
C LEU A 85 -40.51 4.74 43.21
N GLY A 86 -39.93 5.93 43.19
CA GLY A 86 -39.49 6.67 42.00
C GLY A 86 -38.05 6.32 41.65
N TYR A 87 -37.80 6.13 40.36
CA TYR A 87 -36.48 5.84 39.81
C TYR A 87 -36.15 6.88 38.73
N GLY A 88 -35.00 7.53 38.86
CA GLY A 88 -34.52 8.56 37.95
C GLY A 88 -33.12 8.23 37.44
N VAL A 89 -32.92 8.40 36.14
CA VAL A 89 -31.62 8.39 35.46
C VAL A 89 -31.21 9.86 35.31
N PRO A 90 -30.09 10.31 35.88
CA PRO A 90 -29.62 11.69 35.78
C PRO A 90 -29.57 12.25 34.34
N ALA A 91 -29.90 13.53 34.14
CA ALA A 91 -29.95 14.17 32.81
C ALA A 91 -28.58 14.29 32.12
N ASP A 92 -27.49 14.34 32.88
CA ASP A 92 -26.11 14.45 32.38
C ASP A 92 -25.68 13.22 31.55
N VAL A 93 -26.39 12.08 31.66
CA VAL A 93 -26.26 10.92 30.76
C VAL A 93 -26.40 11.30 29.29
N ALA A 94 -27.23 12.30 28.95
CA ALA A 94 -27.34 12.78 27.58
C ALA A 94 -26.02 13.38 27.07
N GLY A 95 -25.29 14.09 27.92
CA GLY A 95 -23.99 14.68 27.61
C GLY A 95 -22.93 13.62 27.38
N ASP A 96 -22.89 12.59 28.23
CA ASP A 96 -21.96 11.46 28.09
C ASP A 96 -22.20 10.68 26.79
N LEU A 97 -23.46 10.36 26.49
CA LEU A 97 -23.82 9.67 25.25
C LEU A 97 -23.48 10.54 24.02
N ALA A 98 -23.69 11.86 24.09
CA ALA A 98 -23.29 12.79 23.03
C ALA A 98 -21.76 12.90 22.88
N ALA A 99 -21.01 12.69 23.97
CA ALA A 99 -19.54 12.67 23.99
C ALA A 99 -18.93 11.31 23.61
N GLY A 100 -19.75 10.31 23.25
CA GLY A 100 -19.27 8.98 22.87
C GLY A 100 -19.06 8.00 24.02
N VAL A 101 -19.35 8.40 25.27
CA VAL A 101 -19.21 7.54 26.45
C VAL A 101 -20.34 6.51 26.47
N ASN A 102 -19.98 5.24 26.65
CA ASN A 102 -20.94 4.15 26.79
C ASN A 102 -21.53 4.16 28.20
N VAL A 103 -22.86 4.14 28.29
CA VAL A 103 -23.57 4.28 29.56
C VAL A 103 -24.20 2.94 29.93
N VAL A 104 -23.84 2.40 31.09
CA VAL A 104 -24.40 1.15 31.63
C VAL A 104 -25.39 1.48 32.73
N LEU A 105 -26.65 1.15 32.47
CA LEU A 105 -27.80 1.45 33.31
C LEU A 105 -28.43 0.17 33.84
N ASN A 106 -28.66 0.13 35.15
CA ASN A 106 -29.54 -0.86 35.76
C ASN A 106 -31.01 -0.51 35.45
N GLY A 107 -31.67 -1.28 34.58
CA GLY A 107 -32.99 -0.94 34.03
C GLY A 107 -34.15 -1.81 34.52
N SER A 108 -35.35 -1.38 34.13
CA SER A 108 -36.60 -2.14 34.25
C SER A 108 -37.05 -2.60 32.86
N ARG A 109 -37.58 -3.83 32.75
CA ARG A 109 -38.07 -4.37 31.47
C ARG A 109 -39.22 -3.57 30.88
N ALA A 110 -40.09 -3.02 31.73
CA ALA A 110 -41.21 -2.18 31.30
C ALA A 110 -40.76 -0.88 30.62
N GLU A 111 -39.54 -0.42 30.94
CA GLU A 111 -39.00 0.86 30.48
C GLU A 111 -38.10 0.73 29.24
N VAL A 112 -37.79 -0.50 28.80
CA VAL A 112 -36.87 -0.73 27.69
C VAL A 112 -37.36 -0.09 26.40
N ALA A 113 -38.66 -0.20 26.10
CA ALA A 113 -39.25 0.38 24.90
C ALA A 113 -39.10 1.91 24.89
N ALA A 114 -39.48 2.57 26.00
CA ALA A 114 -39.37 4.02 26.14
C ALA A 114 -37.91 4.51 26.07
N LEU A 115 -36.96 3.77 26.65
CA LEU A 115 -35.53 4.08 26.55
C LEU A 115 -35.01 3.95 25.12
N ARG A 116 -35.45 2.91 24.38
CA ARG A 116 -35.07 2.67 22.99
C ARG A 116 -35.65 3.72 22.04
N ASP A 117 -36.88 4.15 22.28
CA ASP A 117 -37.51 5.25 21.52
C ASP A 117 -36.80 6.58 21.78
N LYS A 118 -36.40 6.83 23.03
CA LYS A 118 -35.67 8.04 23.41
C LYS A 118 -34.23 8.06 22.87
N TYR A 119 -33.56 6.91 22.83
CA TYR A 119 -32.20 6.78 22.35
C TYR A 119 -32.03 5.52 21.49
N PRO A 120 -32.12 5.62 20.16
CA PRO A 120 -32.12 4.45 19.27
C PRO A 120 -30.92 3.52 19.41
N ARG A 121 -29.76 4.03 19.86
CA ARG A 121 -28.54 3.23 20.11
C ARG A 121 -28.55 2.60 21.51
N THR A 122 -29.66 1.95 21.85
CA THR A 122 -29.86 1.23 23.12
C THR A 122 -29.69 -0.28 22.92
N VAL A 123 -28.80 -0.88 23.70
CA VAL A 123 -28.60 -2.33 23.77
C VAL A 123 -29.20 -2.85 25.08
N THR A 124 -30.12 -3.79 24.98
CA THR A 124 -30.74 -4.42 26.17
C THR A 124 -30.05 -5.75 26.44
N ILE A 125 -29.59 -5.96 27.68
CA ILE A 125 -29.02 -7.24 28.13
C ILE A 125 -29.93 -7.78 29.22
N GLN A 126 -30.54 -8.94 28.98
CA GLN A 126 -31.41 -9.61 29.94
C GLN A 126 -30.68 -10.73 30.67
N VAL A 127 -30.49 -10.56 31.97
CA VAL A 127 -29.94 -11.58 32.86
C VAL A 127 -31.04 -12.58 33.23
N THR A 128 -30.82 -13.84 32.89
CA THR A 128 -31.68 -14.99 33.22
C THR A 128 -30.91 -15.98 34.10
N ALA A 129 -31.62 -16.81 34.85
CA ALA A 129 -31.03 -17.90 35.63
C ALA A 129 -32.12 -18.96 35.88
N SER A 130 -31.72 -20.22 36.01
CA SER A 130 -32.63 -21.32 36.33
C SER A 130 -33.27 -21.15 37.71
N ARG A 131 -34.44 -21.77 37.90
CA ARG A 131 -35.15 -21.78 39.19
C ARG A 131 -34.25 -22.30 40.31
N ALA A 132 -33.49 -23.36 40.05
CA ALA A 132 -32.53 -23.94 40.99
C ALA A 132 -31.40 -22.97 41.37
N ALA A 133 -30.82 -22.25 40.40
CA ALA A 133 -29.75 -21.29 40.66
C ALA A 133 -30.22 -20.07 41.49
N VAL A 134 -31.43 -19.57 41.20
CA VAL A 134 -32.03 -18.46 41.97
C VAL A 134 -32.39 -18.92 43.39
N GLU A 135 -32.96 -20.10 43.54
CA GLU A 135 -33.29 -20.68 44.85
C GLU A 135 -32.05 -20.85 45.73
N ALA A 136 -30.98 -21.43 45.19
CA ALA A 136 -29.71 -21.59 45.91
C ALA A 136 -29.14 -20.24 46.40
N ARG A 137 -29.22 -19.19 45.57
CA ARG A 137 -28.74 -17.83 45.92
C ARG A 137 -29.60 -17.15 46.97
N LEU A 138 -30.93 -17.30 46.90
CA LEU A 138 -31.85 -16.75 47.89
C LEU A 138 -31.65 -17.42 49.26
N ARG A 139 -31.54 -18.76 49.27
CA ARG A 139 -31.26 -19.54 50.49
C ARG A 139 -29.91 -19.17 51.12
N ALA A 140 -28.87 -18.99 50.29
CA ALA A 140 -27.54 -18.58 50.76
C ALA A 140 -27.50 -17.16 51.35
N ARG A 141 -28.41 -16.26 50.94
CA ARG A 141 -28.50 -14.89 51.51
C ARG A 141 -29.16 -14.86 52.88
N GLY A 142 -30.05 -15.81 53.19
CA GLY A 142 -30.71 -15.95 54.49
C GLY A 142 -31.58 -14.77 54.93
N ARG A 143 -32.02 -13.91 53.99
CA ARG A 143 -32.82 -12.69 54.28
C ARG A 143 -34.32 -12.87 54.03
N GLU A 144 -34.74 -14.03 53.54
CA GLU A 144 -36.10 -14.30 53.09
C GLU A 144 -36.63 -15.60 53.71
N ASP A 145 -37.92 -15.63 54.05
CA ASP A 145 -38.62 -16.85 54.48
C ASP A 145 -39.04 -17.73 53.28
N GLU A 146 -39.44 -18.99 53.53
CA GLU A 146 -39.82 -19.95 52.47
C GLU A 146 -40.99 -19.45 51.59
N ALA A 147 -41.95 -18.73 52.17
CA ALA A 147 -43.09 -18.20 51.42
C ALA A 147 -42.66 -17.04 50.50
N GLN A 148 -41.72 -16.21 50.94
CA GLN A 148 -41.11 -15.14 50.16
C GLN A 148 -40.22 -15.68 49.04
N ILE A 149 -39.48 -16.77 49.28
CA ILE A 149 -38.69 -17.46 48.25
C ILE A 149 -39.61 -18.05 47.18
N ALA A 150 -40.67 -18.79 47.56
CA ALA A 150 -41.64 -19.34 46.62
C ALA A 150 -42.29 -18.26 45.72
N LYS A 151 -42.71 -17.12 46.32
CA LYS A 151 -43.31 -16.00 45.59
C LYS A 151 -42.35 -15.27 44.64
N ARG A 152 -41.04 -15.39 44.85
CA ARG A 152 -40.01 -14.88 43.93
C ARG A 152 -39.71 -15.87 42.81
N LEU A 153 -39.70 -17.17 43.09
CA LEU A 153 -39.50 -18.22 42.10
C LEU A 153 -40.69 -18.32 41.11
N ASP A 154 -41.91 -18.09 41.55
CA ASP A 154 -43.07 -18.05 40.63
C ASP A 154 -43.05 -16.82 39.71
N ARG A 155 -42.55 -15.68 40.21
CA ARG A 155 -42.31 -14.49 39.38
C ARG A 155 -41.20 -14.69 38.34
N LEU A 156 -40.22 -15.56 38.63
CA LEU A 156 -39.17 -15.95 37.67
C LEU A 156 -39.75 -16.79 36.52
N SER A 157 -40.64 -17.73 36.83
CA SER A 157 -41.28 -18.61 35.83
C SER A 157 -42.24 -17.87 34.89
N ALA A 158 -42.82 -16.75 35.34
CA ALA A 158 -43.72 -15.92 34.53
C ALA A 158 -43.01 -14.93 33.59
N THR A 159 -41.68 -14.92 33.55
CA THR A 159 -40.91 -13.88 32.82
C THR A 159 -40.29 -14.35 31.52
N GLY A 160 -40.82 -13.85 30.40
CA GLY A 160 -40.24 -14.03 29.06
C GLY A 160 -39.06 -13.10 28.74
N LEU A 161 -38.42 -13.34 27.59
CA LEU A 161 -37.36 -12.49 27.03
C LEU A 161 -37.96 -11.20 26.46
N VAL A 162 -37.31 -10.07 26.73
CA VAL A 162 -37.62 -8.78 26.10
C VAL A 162 -37.21 -8.85 24.62
N GLU A 163 -38.07 -8.34 23.74
CA GLU A 163 -37.82 -8.34 22.29
C GLU A 163 -36.53 -7.58 21.93
N GLY A 164 -35.66 -8.25 21.18
CA GLY A 164 -34.35 -7.73 20.76
C GLY A 164 -33.29 -7.64 21.86
N ALA A 165 -33.52 -8.22 23.05
CA ALA A 165 -32.53 -8.26 24.11
C ALA A 165 -31.52 -9.41 23.94
N LEU A 166 -30.26 -9.14 24.30
CA LEU A 166 -29.22 -10.16 24.42
C LEU A 166 -29.42 -10.94 25.72
N GLU A 167 -29.53 -12.26 25.67
CA GLU A 167 -29.69 -13.10 26.86
C GLU A 167 -28.34 -13.41 27.51
N LEU A 168 -28.23 -13.19 28.83
CA LEU A 168 -27.12 -13.66 29.67
C LEU A 168 -27.64 -14.68 30.69
N ARG A 169 -27.27 -15.95 30.53
CA ARG A 169 -27.64 -17.03 31.45
C ARG A 169 -26.65 -17.16 32.60
N ASN A 170 -27.02 -16.65 33.77
CA ASN A 170 -26.18 -16.63 34.96
C ASN A 170 -26.37 -17.89 35.81
N GLU A 171 -25.90 -19.04 35.31
CA GLU A 171 -26.02 -20.35 35.97
C GLU A 171 -24.81 -20.71 36.85
N GLY A 172 -23.64 -20.16 36.55
CA GLY A 172 -22.36 -20.54 37.15
C GLY A 172 -21.84 -19.61 38.27
N PRO A 173 -20.53 -19.71 38.58
CA PRO A 173 -19.82 -18.77 39.44
C PRO A 173 -19.97 -17.31 38.99
N VAL A 174 -19.88 -16.38 39.95
CA VAL A 174 -20.00 -14.94 39.68
C VAL A 174 -18.98 -14.44 38.65
N ALA A 175 -17.75 -14.96 38.68
CA ALA A 175 -16.69 -14.58 37.75
C ALA A 175 -17.07 -14.84 36.28
N ASP A 176 -17.72 -15.97 35.99
CA ASP A 176 -18.13 -16.35 34.64
C ASP A 176 -19.27 -15.44 34.14
N GLY A 177 -20.25 -15.17 35.01
CA GLY A 177 -21.34 -14.25 34.71
C GLY A 177 -20.85 -12.81 34.47
N VAL A 178 -19.85 -12.35 35.24
CA VAL A 178 -19.23 -11.03 35.05
C VAL A 178 -18.48 -10.99 33.73
N ALA A 179 -17.68 -12.02 33.42
CA ALA A 179 -16.98 -12.12 32.14
C ALA A 179 -17.94 -12.08 30.95
N ALA A 180 -19.05 -12.83 31.02
CA ALA A 180 -20.10 -12.85 29.99
C ALA A 180 -20.83 -11.49 29.85
N LEU A 181 -21.06 -10.78 30.95
CA LEU A 181 -21.67 -9.44 30.89
C LEU A 181 -20.73 -8.44 30.22
N VAL A 182 -19.45 -8.47 30.60
CA VAL A 182 -18.41 -7.67 29.96
C VAL A 182 -18.30 -8.01 28.47
N ASP A 183 -18.42 -9.29 28.09
CA ASP A 183 -18.44 -9.73 26.67
C ASP A 183 -19.58 -9.10 25.89
N LEU A 184 -20.81 -9.18 26.40
CA LEU A 184 -21.98 -8.63 25.72
C LEU A 184 -21.90 -7.11 25.59
N ILE A 185 -21.39 -6.43 26.63
CA ILE A 185 -21.18 -4.98 26.59
C ILE A 185 -20.11 -4.64 25.54
N ALA A 186 -18.91 -5.21 25.67
CA ALA A 186 -17.77 -4.94 24.78
C ALA A 186 -18.04 -5.32 23.31
N GLY A 187 -18.79 -6.39 23.07
CA GLY A 187 -19.16 -6.84 21.74
C GLY A 187 -20.24 -6.01 21.04
N SER A 188 -20.88 -5.08 21.76
CA SER A 188 -21.99 -4.27 21.25
C SER A 188 -21.72 -2.75 21.32
N CYS A 189 -20.47 -2.33 21.58
CA CYS A 189 -20.04 -0.94 21.47
C CYS A 189 -19.09 -0.72 20.29
N ASP A 190 -19.08 0.51 19.79
CA ASP A 190 -18.02 0.96 18.89
C ASP A 190 -16.81 1.28 19.79
N LEU A 191 -15.66 0.65 19.54
CA LEU A 191 -14.48 0.96 20.34
C LEU A 191 -13.96 2.34 19.92
N CYS A 192 -14.08 3.27 20.86
CA CYS A 192 -13.43 4.56 20.85
C CYS A 192 -12.09 4.42 21.59
N ALA A 193 -11.00 4.87 20.99
CA ALA A 193 -9.69 4.87 21.63
C ALA A 193 -8.91 6.12 21.25
N THR A 194 -8.06 6.58 22.16
CA THR A 194 -7.25 7.77 21.92
C THR A 194 -6.11 7.43 20.97
N ALA A 195 -5.98 8.21 19.89
CA ALA A 195 -4.87 8.10 18.96
C ALA A 195 -3.55 8.41 19.67
N GLN A 196 -2.58 7.51 19.56
CA GLN A 196 -1.20 7.73 19.99
C GLN A 196 -0.27 7.50 18.78
N GLY A 197 0.69 8.40 18.58
CA GLY A 197 1.72 8.18 17.58
C GLY A 197 2.70 7.09 18.04
N LEU A 198 2.92 6.10 17.19
CA LEU A 198 4.06 5.20 17.29
C LEU A 198 5.14 5.81 16.37
N ASP A 199 6.21 6.36 16.94
CA ASP A 199 7.34 6.94 16.19
C ASP A 199 8.18 5.83 15.52
N MET A 200 7.51 5.06 14.67
CA MET A 200 8.01 3.89 13.97
C MET A 200 7.23 3.73 12.67
N ASP A 201 7.96 3.49 11.59
CA ASP A 201 7.40 3.06 10.31
C ASP A 201 7.80 1.63 9.99
N PHE A 202 6.89 0.93 9.33
CA PHE A 202 7.07 -0.46 8.94
C PHE A 202 7.19 -0.56 7.43
N ALA A 203 8.02 -1.49 6.97
CA ALA A 203 8.25 -1.70 5.53
C ALA A 203 6.97 -2.13 4.79
N MET A 204 6.00 -2.70 5.51
CA MET A 204 4.74 -3.19 4.95
C MET A 204 3.56 -2.61 5.73
N GLY A 205 2.82 -1.72 5.08
CA GLY A 205 1.50 -1.27 5.53
C GLY A 205 1.48 -0.47 6.83
N ALA A 206 0.27 -0.18 7.28
CA ALA A 206 -0.01 0.49 8.55
C ALA A 206 0.02 -0.52 9.71
N VAL A 207 0.47 -0.09 10.88
CA VAL A 207 0.43 -0.89 12.12
C VAL A 207 -0.40 -0.18 13.18
N CYS A 208 -1.18 -0.96 13.92
CA CYS A 208 -1.95 -0.52 15.08
C CYS A 208 -1.59 -1.41 16.28
N LEU A 209 -1.01 -0.83 17.31
CA LEU A 209 -0.78 -1.51 18.59
C LEU A 209 -1.92 -1.21 19.56
N ALA A 210 -2.46 -2.27 20.15
CA ALA A 210 -3.43 -2.19 21.25
C ALA A 210 -2.83 -2.74 22.54
N HIS A 211 -3.24 -2.18 23.67
CA HIS A 211 -2.83 -2.70 24.97
C HIS A 211 -3.63 -3.99 25.31
N ARG A 212 -2.96 -5.07 25.72
CA ARG A 212 -3.60 -6.35 26.09
C ARG A 212 -4.58 -6.23 27.24
N GLY A 213 -4.31 -5.28 28.15
CA GLY A 213 -5.19 -4.94 29.26
C GLY A 213 -6.37 -4.04 28.89
N ASN A 214 -6.56 -3.66 27.63
CA ASN A 214 -7.77 -2.95 27.19
C ASN A 214 -8.92 -3.98 27.09
N PRO A 215 -9.93 -3.91 27.97
CA PRO A 215 -10.96 -4.95 28.08
C PRO A 215 -11.86 -5.04 26.84
N VAL A 216 -11.97 -3.96 26.06
CA VAL A 216 -12.81 -3.93 24.85
C VAL A 216 -11.99 -4.30 23.62
N ALA A 217 -10.77 -3.75 23.45
CA ALA A 217 -9.90 -4.10 22.32
C ALA A 217 -9.53 -5.58 22.35
N ALA A 218 -9.10 -6.12 23.51
CA ALA A 218 -8.70 -7.52 23.68
C ALA A 218 -9.77 -8.52 23.20
N ARG A 219 -11.05 -8.13 23.29
CA ARG A 219 -12.17 -8.99 22.93
C ARG A 219 -12.75 -8.68 21.55
N LEU A 220 -12.95 -7.41 21.22
CA LEU A 220 -13.38 -6.98 19.89
C LEU A 220 -12.43 -7.51 18.81
N LEU A 221 -11.12 -7.45 19.07
CA LEU A 221 -10.07 -7.78 18.12
C LEU A 221 -9.51 -9.20 18.34
N ALA A 222 -10.12 -9.99 19.22
CA ALA A 222 -9.71 -11.37 19.46
C ALA A 222 -9.73 -12.16 18.13
N GLY A 223 -8.63 -12.88 17.87
CA GLY A 223 -8.43 -13.66 16.63
C GLY A 223 -8.24 -12.83 15.37
N SER A 224 -8.29 -11.50 15.45
CA SER A 224 -8.01 -10.62 14.32
C SER A 224 -6.50 -10.40 14.21
N THR A 225 -5.97 -10.53 13.01
CA THR A 225 -4.60 -10.13 12.69
C THR A 225 -4.53 -8.71 12.12
N ARG A 226 -5.68 -8.18 11.68
CA ARG A 226 -5.82 -6.87 11.03
C ARG A 226 -7.11 -6.18 11.44
N VAL A 227 -7.07 -4.86 11.48
CA VAL A 227 -8.15 -4.02 12.01
C VAL A 227 -8.36 -2.81 11.12
N ALA A 228 -9.61 -2.35 11.01
CA ALA A 228 -9.93 -1.10 10.37
C ALA A 228 -9.99 0.00 11.44
N VAL A 229 -9.17 1.03 11.28
CA VAL A 229 -9.14 2.22 12.13
C VAL A 229 -9.68 3.39 11.32
N SER A 230 -10.61 4.15 11.90
CA SER A 230 -11.31 5.22 11.20
C SER A 230 -11.43 6.49 12.03
N PHE A 231 -11.33 7.64 11.36
CA PHE A 231 -11.45 8.98 11.92
C PHE A 231 -12.03 9.93 10.87
N GLU A 232 -13.07 10.70 11.22
CA GLU A 232 -13.72 11.71 10.35
C GLU A 232 -14.00 11.26 8.89
N GLY A 233 -14.36 9.99 8.69
CA GLY A 233 -14.66 9.41 7.37
C GLY A 233 -13.44 8.84 6.62
N ALA A 234 -12.23 9.07 7.10
CA ALA A 234 -11.03 8.36 6.68
C ALA A 234 -10.95 6.97 7.35
N GLU A 235 -10.44 5.98 6.63
CA GLU A 235 -10.23 4.61 7.13
C GLU A 235 -8.86 4.09 6.68
N VAL A 236 -8.18 3.38 7.58
CA VAL A 236 -6.97 2.61 7.30
C VAL A 236 -7.10 1.20 7.84
N VAL A 237 -6.73 0.21 7.03
CA VAL A 237 -6.55 -1.17 7.49
C VAL A 237 -5.12 -1.33 7.96
N ALA A 238 -4.94 -1.70 9.22
CA ALA A 238 -3.66 -1.84 9.88
C ALA A 238 -3.46 -3.26 10.42
N ASP A 239 -2.21 -3.73 10.43
CA ASP A 239 -1.84 -4.96 11.11
C ASP A 239 -1.88 -4.74 12.63
N LEU A 240 -2.50 -5.68 13.34
CA LEU A 240 -2.74 -5.56 14.77
C LEU A 240 -1.59 -6.17 15.56
N GLY A 241 -0.94 -5.34 16.38
CA GLY A 241 -0.01 -5.79 17.40
C GLY A 241 -0.57 -5.61 18.81
N TRP A 242 -0.02 -6.37 19.76
CA TRP A 242 -0.43 -6.35 21.16
C TRP A 242 0.74 -6.05 22.07
N SER A 243 0.59 -5.08 22.97
CA SER A 243 1.57 -4.77 24.02
C SER A 243 0.94 -4.89 25.41
N SER A 244 1.72 -5.35 26.39
CA SER A 244 1.36 -5.22 27.82
C SER A 244 2.07 -4.04 28.48
N ASP A 245 2.91 -3.34 27.74
CA ASP A 245 3.69 -2.21 28.21
C ASP A 245 2.91 -0.91 28.00
N SER A 246 2.46 -0.32 29.11
CA SER A 246 1.71 0.94 29.10
C SER A 246 2.56 2.16 28.73
N THR A 247 3.89 2.03 28.63
CA THR A 247 4.77 3.08 28.09
C THR A 247 4.75 3.12 26.56
N LEU A 248 4.53 1.98 25.91
CA LEU A 248 4.42 1.88 24.46
C LEU A 248 3.02 2.25 23.97
N VAL A 249 1.98 1.80 24.66
CA VAL A 249 0.59 2.15 24.34
C VAL A 249 -0.25 2.19 25.61
N GLY A 250 -0.92 3.32 25.83
CA GLY A 250 -1.84 3.45 26.97
C GLY A 250 -2.97 2.43 26.94
N ARG A 251 -3.54 2.08 28.11
CA ARG A 251 -4.64 1.10 28.19
C ARG A 251 -5.87 1.50 27.38
N ASP A 252 -6.15 2.80 27.27
CA ASP A 252 -7.28 3.35 26.51
C ASP A 252 -6.85 3.97 25.15
N ALA A 253 -5.60 3.72 24.73
CA ALA A 253 -5.04 4.28 23.52
C ALA A 253 -4.81 3.19 22.44
N LEU A 254 -4.69 3.65 21.20
CA LEU A 254 -4.17 2.86 20.09
C LEU A 254 -2.93 3.56 19.55
N ALA A 255 -1.79 2.87 19.55
CA ALA A 255 -0.58 3.42 18.96
C ALA A 255 -0.52 3.07 17.47
N LEU A 256 -0.48 4.09 16.62
CA LEU A 256 -0.52 3.97 15.17
C LEU A 256 0.83 4.37 14.56
N SER A 257 1.32 3.59 13.59
CA SER A 257 2.51 3.96 12.78
C SER A 257 2.34 5.32 12.11
N SER A 258 3.42 6.03 11.80
CA SER A 258 3.38 7.35 11.16
C SER A 258 2.55 7.35 9.87
N ALA A 259 2.72 6.33 9.03
CA ALA A 259 1.92 6.18 7.80
C ALA A 259 0.39 6.07 8.04
N ALA A 260 -0.03 5.47 9.16
CA ALA A 260 -1.43 5.35 9.54
C ALA A 260 -1.98 6.67 10.09
N MET A 261 -1.18 7.37 10.90
CA MET A 261 -1.49 8.71 11.41
C MET A 261 -1.67 9.70 10.26
N GLU A 262 -0.76 9.70 9.29
CA GLU A 262 -0.82 10.56 8.10
C GLU A 262 -2.07 10.26 7.26
N LYS A 263 -2.35 8.98 7.00
CA LYS A 263 -3.51 8.57 6.20
C LYS A 263 -4.85 8.94 6.86
N LEU A 264 -4.91 8.95 8.18
CA LEU A 264 -6.08 9.36 8.95
C LEU A 264 -6.12 10.87 9.26
N GLY A 265 -5.04 11.61 8.99
CA GLY A 265 -4.94 13.04 9.28
C GLY A 265 -4.88 13.38 10.78
N LEU A 266 -4.27 12.52 11.59
CA LEU A 266 -4.26 12.62 13.05
C LEU A 266 -3.07 13.43 13.58
N ALA A 267 -3.28 14.24 14.62
CA ALA A 267 -2.24 14.94 15.36
C ALA A 267 -1.91 14.26 16.71
N GLY A 268 -2.75 13.32 17.16
CA GLY A 268 -2.63 12.61 18.43
C GLY A 268 -3.62 13.14 19.48
N GLY A 269 -4.21 12.23 20.26
CA GLY A 269 -5.22 12.55 21.26
C GLY A 269 -6.67 12.46 20.77
N GLU A 270 -6.90 12.30 19.47
CA GLU A 270 -8.24 12.20 18.89
C GLU A 270 -8.90 10.84 19.19
N CYS A 271 -10.22 10.82 19.16
CA CYS A 271 -11.01 9.62 19.37
C CYS A 271 -11.17 8.85 18.05
N LEU A 272 -10.64 7.64 17.99
CA LEU A 272 -10.67 6.76 16.84
C LEU A 272 -11.71 5.67 16.99
N ARG A 273 -12.35 5.28 15.88
CA ARG A 273 -13.15 4.06 15.83
C ARG A 273 -12.32 2.91 15.28
N ILE A 274 -12.25 1.81 16.01
CA ILE A 274 -11.65 0.56 15.52
C ILE A 274 -12.72 -0.53 15.34
N ALA A 275 -12.58 -1.29 14.27
CA ALA A 275 -13.39 -2.45 13.97
C ALA A 275 -12.49 -3.59 13.49
N ARG A 276 -13.02 -4.81 13.49
CA ARG A 276 -12.39 -5.90 12.71
C ARG A 276 -12.29 -5.45 11.26
N SER A 277 -11.18 -5.76 10.60
CA SER A 277 -11.08 -5.47 9.17
C SER A 277 -12.26 -6.13 8.45
N PRO A 278 -13.09 -5.37 7.73
CA PRO A 278 -14.18 -5.96 6.98
C PRO A 278 -13.60 -6.94 5.95
N THR A 279 -14.28 -8.07 5.76
CA THR A 279 -13.92 -8.98 4.66
C THR A 279 -14.03 -8.20 3.35
N PRO A 280 -12.96 -8.14 2.53
CA PRO A 280 -13.00 -7.45 1.26
C PRO A 280 -14.14 -8.01 0.40
N GLN A 281 -14.92 -7.15 -0.26
CA GLN A 281 -15.98 -7.62 -1.16
C GLN A 281 -15.38 -8.46 -2.30
N SER A 282 -14.13 -8.17 -2.70
CA SER A 282 -13.38 -8.93 -3.70
C SER A 282 -12.70 -10.19 -3.17
N ARG A 283 -12.95 -10.64 -1.93
CA ARG A 283 -12.34 -11.88 -1.41
C ARG A 283 -12.75 -13.12 -2.20
N GLU A 284 -14.01 -13.24 -2.59
CA GLU A 284 -14.49 -14.35 -3.42
C GLU A 284 -13.89 -14.29 -4.84
N VAL A 285 -13.69 -13.08 -5.37
CA VAL A 285 -12.98 -12.82 -6.64
C VAL A 285 -11.55 -13.36 -6.56
N LEU A 286 -10.81 -12.99 -5.52
CA LEU A 286 -9.46 -13.49 -5.27
C LEU A 286 -9.43 -15.02 -5.18
N GLN A 287 -10.31 -15.63 -4.37
CA GLN A 287 -10.33 -17.08 -4.19
C GLN A 287 -10.65 -17.83 -5.48
N ARG A 288 -11.61 -17.32 -6.27
CA ARG A 288 -11.91 -17.88 -7.60
C ARG A 288 -10.70 -17.78 -8.52
N LYS A 289 -9.99 -16.65 -8.53
CA LYS A 289 -8.79 -16.50 -9.35
C LYS A 289 -7.71 -17.48 -8.95
N ILE A 290 -7.43 -17.62 -7.65
CA ILE A 290 -6.46 -18.59 -7.11
C ILE A 290 -6.82 -20.03 -7.50
N ARG A 291 -8.12 -20.37 -7.58
CA ARG A 291 -8.63 -21.67 -8.05
C ARG A 291 -8.59 -21.83 -9.58
N GLY A 292 -8.07 -20.86 -10.32
CA GLY A 292 -7.90 -20.90 -11.77
C GLY A 292 -9.05 -20.32 -12.58
N GLY A 293 -10.05 -19.71 -11.95
CA GLY A 293 -11.16 -19.04 -12.65
C GLY A 293 -10.75 -17.73 -13.34
N THR A 294 -11.62 -17.24 -14.22
CA THR A 294 -11.47 -15.94 -14.89
C THR A 294 -12.24 -14.86 -14.16
N LEU A 295 -11.78 -13.62 -14.29
CA LEU A 295 -12.37 -12.42 -13.69
C LEU A 295 -12.90 -11.46 -14.77
N SER A 296 -14.01 -10.79 -14.47
CA SER A 296 -14.52 -9.70 -15.30
C SER A 296 -13.81 -8.37 -14.99
N ALA A 297 -13.91 -7.40 -15.90
CA ALA A 297 -13.27 -6.10 -15.71
C ALA A 297 -13.72 -5.33 -14.44
N PRO A 298 -15.03 -5.30 -14.07
CA PRO A 298 -15.46 -4.69 -12.81
C PRO A 298 -14.89 -5.39 -11.57
N GLU A 299 -14.78 -6.72 -11.62
CA GLU A 299 -14.20 -7.51 -10.52
C GLU A 299 -12.71 -7.24 -10.34
N ILE A 300 -11.96 -7.11 -11.43
CA ILE A 300 -10.54 -6.74 -11.39
C ILE A 300 -10.38 -5.33 -10.85
N THR A 301 -11.24 -4.40 -11.25
CA THR A 301 -11.21 -3.01 -10.73
C THR A 301 -11.41 -3.00 -9.22
N GLY A 302 -12.48 -3.64 -8.72
CA GLY A 302 -12.74 -3.74 -7.28
C GLY A 302 -11.64 -4.50 -6.51
N PHE A 303 -11.04 -5.53 -7.12
CA PHE A 303 -9.90 -6.23 -6.54
C PHE A 303 -8.67 -5.32 -6.39
N VAL A 304 -8.34 -4.53 -7.42
CA VAL A 304 -7.21 -3.61 -7.37
C VAL A 304 -7.47 -2.46 -6.39
N ASP A 305 -8.71 -1.97 -6.29
CA ASP A 305 -9.10 -0.99 -5.27
C ASP A 305 -8.89 -1.55 -3.85
N ASP A 306 -9.37 -2.77 -3.60
CA ASP A 306 -9.19 -3.44 -2.30
C ASP A 306 -7.70 -3.71 -2.01
N LEU A 307 -6.91 -4.03 -3.03
CA LEU A 307 -5.46 -4.24 -2.96
C LEU A 307 -4.73 -2.97 -2.51
N VAL A 308 -4.98 -1.82 -3.16
CA VAL A 308 -4.35 -0.53 -2.84
C VAL A 308 -4.78 -0.02 -1.47
N ASN A 309 -6.03 -0.28 -1.08
CA ASN A 309 -6.53 0.07 0.24
C ASN A 309 -6.03 -0.86 1.34
N GLY A 310 -5.18 -1.83 1.01
CA GLY A 310 -4.58 -2.74 1.96
C GLY A 310 -5.61 -3.68 2.59
N ARG A 311 -6.72 -3.99 1.91
CA ARG A 311 -7.75 -4.90 2.44
C ARG A 311 -7.34 -6.38 2.35
N PHE A 312 -6.35 -6.71 1.52
CA PHE A 312 -5.73 -8.03 1.44
C PHE A 312 -4.46 -8.14 2.26
N SER A 313 -4.26 -9.30 2.88
CA SER A 313 -3.01 -9.65 3.57
C SER A 313 -1.89 -9.99 2.57
N PRO A 314 -0.60 -9.87 2.95
CA PRO A 314 0.50 -10.23 2.05
C PRO A 314 0.43 -11.66 1.48
N PRO A 315 0.04 -12.70 2.25
CA PRO A 315 -0.14 -14.05 1.69
C PRO A 315 -1.26 -14.14 0.64
N GLU A 316 -2.37 -13.40 0.82
CA GLU A 316 -3.47 -13.34 -0.15
C GLU A 316 -3.02 -12.72 -1.46
N VAL A 317 -2.30 -11.59 -1.38
CA VAL A 317 -1.72 -10.93 -2.56
C VAL A 317 -0.67 -11.82 -3.23
N ALA A 318 0.17 -12.51 -2.46
CA ALA A 318 1.13 -13.48 -3.00
C ALA A 318 0.43 -14.62 -3.74
N GLY A 319 -0.66 -15.15 -3.18
CA GLY A 319 -1.49 -16.17 -3.84
C GLY A 319 -2.03 -15.68 -5.19
N PHE A 320 -2.55 -14.45 -5.24
CA PHE A 320 -2.95 -13.83 -6.51
C PHE A 320 -1.78 -13.72 -7.50
N LEU A 321 -0.65 -13.17 -7.07
CA LEU A 321 0.50 -12.90 -7.95
C LEU A 321 1.09 -14.20 -8.53
N VAL A 322 1.20 -15.25 -7.72
CA VAL A 322 1.64 -16.57 -8.19
C VAL A 322 0.68 -17.11 -9.25
N THR A 323 -0.63 -17.07 -9.02
CA THR A 323 -1.59 -17.54 -10.03
C THR A 323 -1.59 -16.64 -11.28
N ALA A 324 -1.62 -15.32 -11.11
CA ALA A 324 -1.62 -14.34 -12.19
C ALA A 324 -0.32 -14.37 -13.01
N SER A 325 0.77 -14.89 -12.46
CA SER A 325 2.04 -15.03 -13.17
C SER A 325 1.98 -16.03 -14.33
N THR A 326 1.06 -16.99 -14.28
CA THR A 326 0.92 -18.06 -15.27
C THR A 326 -0.50 -18.17 -15.85
N ASN A 327 -1.50 -17.59 -15.18
CA ASN A 327 -2.90 -17.69 -15.57
C ASN A 327 -3.59 -16.32 -15.52
N LEU A 328 -3.46 -15.57 -16.61
CA LEU A 328 -4.34 -14.43 -16.92
C LEU A 328 -4.79 -14.54 -18.39
N ALA A 329 -6.09 -14.51 -18.62
CA ALA A 329 -6.66 -14.35 -19.95
C ALA A 329 -6.41 -12.92 -20.47
N LEU A 330 -6.42 -12.74 -21.79
CA LEU A 330 -6.16 -11.45 -22.43
C LEU A 330 -7.05 -10.32 -21.88
N ASP A 331 -8.35 -10.57 -21.73
CA ASP A 331 -9.30 -9.60 -21.16
C ASP A 331 -8.98 -9.22 -19.71
N GLU A 332 -8.46 -10.17 -18.93
CA GLU A 332 -8.02 -9.91 -17.55
C GLU A 332 -6.77 -9.04 -17.53
N ILE A 333 -5.82 -9.27 -18.45
CA ILE A 333 -4.60 -8.45 -18.57
C ILE A 333 -4.97 -7.02 -18.98
N ILE A 334 -5.88 -6.86 -19.94
CA ILE A 334 -6.40 -5.54 -20.36
C ILE A 334 -7.06 -4.83 -19.18
N ALA A 335 -7.96 -5.51 -18.46
CA ALA A 335 -8.65 -4.94 -17.30
C ALA A 335 -7.68 -4.58 -16.17
N LEU A 336 -6.71 -5.45 -15.86
CA LEU A 336 -5.68 -5.19 -14.86
C LEU A 336 -4.81 -4.00 -15.25
N THR A 337 -4.47 -3.88 -16.54
CA THR A 337 -3.68 -2.75 -17.06
C THR A 337 -4.43 -1.43 -16.91
N LYS A 338 -5.73 -1.40 -17.21
CA LYS A 338 -6.59 -0.22 -17.00
C LYS A 338 -6.74 0.13 -15.53
N ALA A 339 -7.01 -0.86 -14.67
CA ALA A 339 -7.14 -0.66 -13.23
C ALA A 339 -5.85 -0.15 -12.59
N ARG A 340 -4.68 -0.67 -13.00
CA ARG A 340 -3.38 -0.14 -12.55
C ARG A 340 -3.18 1.31 -12.96
N ALA A 341 -3.52 1.65 -14.21
CA ALA A 341 -3.37 3.00 -14.71
C ALA A 341 -4.30 4.01 -14.01
N SER A 342 -5.49 3.60 -13.56
CA SER A 342 -6.42 4.50 -12.85
C SER A 342 -5.96 4.90 -11.46
N HIS A 343 -5.05 4.14 -10.84
CA HIS A 343 -4.40 4.51 -9.57
C HIS A 343 -3.15 5.39 -9.74
N ALA A 344 -2.75 5.72 -10.97
CA ALA A 344 -1.70 6.69 -11.23
C ALA A 344 -2.31 8.04 -11.66
N ARG A 345 -1.62 9.15 -11.39
CA ARG A 345 -2.03 10.47 -11.90
C ARG A 345 -1.89 10.48 -13.42
N ARG A 346 -3.02 10.49 -14.12
CA ARG A 346 -3.03 10.54 -15.59
C ARG A 346 -2.57 11.91 -16.09
N GLN A 347 -1.55 11.92 -16.94
CA GLN A 347 -1.07 13.12 -17.61
C GLN A 347 -2.02 13.52 -18.75
N ARG A 348 -1.93 14.77 -19.21
CA ARG A 348 -2.69 15.30 -20.34
C ARG A 348 -1.78 16.17 -21.18
N TRP A 349 -1.88 16.01 -22.49
CA TRP A 349 -1.06 16.71 -23.47
C TRP A 349 -1.96 17.40 -24.49
N ALA A 350 -1.51 18.53 -25.03
CA ALA A 350 -2.21 19.22 -26.11
C ALA A 350 -2.07 18.50 -27.46
N ALA A 351 -1.01 17.70 -27.62
CA ALA A 351 -0.77 16.91 -28.82
C ALA A 351 -1.68 15.68 -28.88
N ASP A 352 -2.27 15.43 -30.05
CA ASP A 352 -3.05 14.21 -30.32
C ASP A 352 -2.15 12.97 -30.39
N VAL A 353 -0.94 13.14 -30.94
CA VAL A 353 0.06 12.08 -31.06
C VAL A 353 1.18 12.29 -30.05
N VAL A 354 1.17 11.45 -29.03
CA VAL A 354 2.18 11.38 -27.99
C VAL A 354 2.90 10.05 -28.11
N VAL A 355 4.20 10.08 -28.37
CA VAL A 355 5.03 8.88 -28.61
C VAL A 355 5.81 8.51 -27.36
N ASP A 356 6.10 7.23 -27.17
CA ASP A 356 6.98 6.71 -26.12
C ASP A 356 7.77 5.51 -26.66
N LYS A 357 8.94 5.26 -26.07
CA LYS A 357 9.77 4.09 -26.33
C LYS A 357 10.11 3.42 -25.00
N HIS A 358 9.72 2.16 -24.86
CA HIS A 358 10.13 1.33 -23.72
C HIS A 358 11.18 0.31 -24.13
N SER A 359 11.99 -0.14 -23.19
CA SER A 359 12.84 -1.33 -23.37
C SER A 359 12.56 -2.28 -22.24
N MET A 360 12.44 -3.58 -22.53
CA MET A 360 12.40 -4.61 -21.49
C MET A 360 13.68 -4.61 -20.63
N GLY A 361 14.75 -4.00 -21.13
CA GLY A 361 16.02 -3.81 -20.42
C GLY A 361 16.83 -5.09 -20.30
N GLY A 362 17.75 -5.10 -19.34
CA GLY A 362 18.63 -6.26 -19.09
C GLY A 362 19.92 -6.28 -19.91
N ILE A 363 20.05 -5.43 -20.93
CA ILE A 363 21.27 -5.30 -21.74
C ILE A 363 22.11 -4.11 -21.23
N PRO A 364 23.38 -4.34 -20.82
CA PRO A 364 24.29 -3.27 -20.39
C PRO A 364 24.55 -2.28 -21.53
N GLY A 365 24.66 -0.99 -21.20
CA GLY A 365 24.97 0.06 -22.16
C GLY A 365 23.85 0.40 -23.17
N ASN A 366 22.75 -0.36 -23.24
CA ASN A 366 21.61 -0.08 -24.13
C ASN A 366 20.88 1.24 -23.73
N ARG A 367 21.42 2.36 -24.19
CA ARG A 367 20.97 3.74 -23.92
C ARG A 367 20.59 4.48 -25.19
N ILE A 368 19.85 3.79 -26.05
CA ILE A 368 19.25 4.43 -27.22
C ILE A 368 18.17 5.45 -26.84
N THR A 369 17.48 5.28 -25.70
CA THR A 369 16.33 6.14 -25.34
C THR A 369 16.71 7.62 -25.21
N PRO A 370 17.80 7.99 -24.50
CA PRO A 370 18.30 9.37 -24.48
C PRO A 370 18.77 9.95 -25.82
N ILE A 371 18.97 9.12 -26.86
CA ILE A 371 19.29 9.57 -28.23
C ILE A 371 18.00 9.71 -29.04
N VAL A 372 17.08 8.76 -28.91
CA VAL A 372 15.78 8.76 -29.63
C VAL A 372 14.92 9.96 -29.25
N ILE A 373 14.83 10.29 -27.95
CA ILE A 373 14.01 11.40 -27.45
C ILE A 373 14.36 12.74 -28.11
N PRO A 374 15.62 13.20 -28.09
CA PRO A 374 15.97 14.46 -28.72
C PRO A 374 15.78 14.45 -30.25
N ILE A 375 15.98 13.32 -30.94
CA ILE A 375 15.69 13.23 -32.38
C ILE A 375 14.20 13.44 -32.65
N VAL A 376 13.35 12.74 -31.91
CA VAL A 376 11.89 12.81 -32.03
C VAL A 376 11.36 14.20 -31.65
N ALA A 377 11.85 14.78 -30.55
CA ALA A 377 11.46 16.12 -30.11
C ALA A 377 11.99 17.23 -31.03
N ALA A 378 13.21 17.09 -31.58
CA ALA A 378 13.75 18.03 -32.57
C ALA A 378 13.00 17.95 -33.91
N HIS A 379 12.39 16.80 -34.22
CA HIS A 379 11.47 16.69 -35.35
C HIS A 379 10.14 17.42 -35.11
N GLY A 380 9.70 17.52 -33.85
CA GLY A 380 8.47 18.22 -33.45
C GLY A 380 7.39 17.32 -32.82
N LEU A 381 7.69 16.04 -32.55
CA LEU A 381 6.76 15.15 -31.85
C LEU A 381 6.92 15.25 -30.34
N THR A 382 5.83 14.99 -29.60
CA THR A 382 5.84 15.00 -28.13
C THR A 382 6.21 13.63 -27.56
N MET A 383 7.28 13.56 -26.76
CA MET A 383 7.80 12.33 -26.13
C MET A 383 8.09 12.50 -24.63
N PRO A 384 7.06 12.41 -23.76
CA PRO A 384 7.16 12.66 -22.32
C PRO A 384 7.68 11.42 -21.57
N LYS A 385 8.98 11.12 -21.68
CA LYS A 385 9.51 9.84 -21.19
C LYS A 385 9.63 9.80 -19.67
N THR A 386 8.90 8.86 -19.06
CA THR A 386 9.13 8.43 -17.68
C THR A 386 9.89 7.09 -17.64
N SER A 387 10.92 7.00 -16.81
CA SER A 387 11.81 5.83 -16.70
C SER A 387 12.01 5.43 -15.25
N SER A 388 12.10 4.13 -14.97
CA SER A 388 12.55 3.68 -13.65
C SER A 388 14.07 3.88 -13.51
N ARG A 389 14.55 3.90 -12.27
CA ARG A 389 15.96 3.71 -11.96
C ARG A 389 16.36 2.24 -12.16
N ALA A 390 17.67 1.99 -12.23
CA ALA A 390 18.20 0.65 -12.23
C ALA A 390 17.75 -0.10 -10.97
N ILE A 391 17.30 -1.35 -11.16
CA ILE A 391 17.05 -2.29 -10.06
C ILE A 391 18.17 -3.33 -10.06
N THR A 392 18.34 -4.02 -11.19
CA THR A 392 19.37 -5.06 -11.37
C THR A 392 20.42 -4.69 -12.42
N SER A 393 20.20 -3.64 -13.22
CA SER A 393 21.18 -3.15 -14.20
C SER A 393 22.26 -2.29 -13.55
N ALA A 394 23.37 -2.07 -14.26
CA ALA A 394 24.44 -1.18 -13.80
C ALA A 394 24.05 0.30 -13.82
N ALA A 395 23.11 0.67 -14.70
CA ALA A 395 22.47 1.97 -14.75
C ALA A 395 21.08 1.83 -15.39
N GLY A 396 20.22 2.84 -15.18
CA GLY A 396 18.95 3.02 -15.87
C GLY A 396 18.94 4.36 -16.60
N THR A 397 17.94 4.56 -17.47
CA THR A 397 17.80 5.82 -18.23
C THR A 397 17.68 7.05 -17.32
N ALA A 398 16.96 6.92 -16.20
CA ALA A 398 16.87 8.00 -15.21
C ALA A 398 18.22 8.23 -14.49
N ASP A 399 18.98 7.18 -14.20
CA ASP A 399 20.28 7.32 -13.52
C ASP A 399 21.33 8.00 -14.40
N MET A 400 21.24 7.81 -15.72
CA MET A 400 22.05 8.50 -16.73
C MET A 400 21.65 9.97 -16.85
N MET A 401 20.35 10.28 -17.02
CA MET A 401 19.91 11.68 -17.11
C MET A 401 20.22 12.47 -15.82
N GLU A 402 20.18 11.79 -14.66
CA GLU A 402 20.54 12.38 -13.38
C GLU A 402 21.98 12.89 -13.31
N VAL A 403 22.88 12.41 -14.18
CA VAL A 403 24.25 12.94 -14.26
C VAL A 403 24.25 14.39 -14.79
N MET A 404 23.29 14.76 -15.64
CA MET A 404 23.29 16.05 -16.33
C MET A 404 22.14 17.00 -15.91
N ALA A 405 21.04 16.47 -15.37
CA ALA A 405 19.89 17.27 -14.95
C ALA A 405 19.07 16.56 -13.85
N ARG A 406 18.18 17.29 -13.17
CA ARG A 406 17.23 16.64 -12.24
C ARG A 406 16.32 15.68 -13.00
N VAL A 407 15.89 14.62 -12.31
CA VAL A 407 14.95 13.62 -12.82
C VAL A 407 13.73 13.43 -11.93
N ASP A 408 13.75 13.97 -10.72
CA ASP A 408 12.72 13.89 -9.69
C ASP A 408 11.74 15.07 -9.77
N LEU A 409 11.14 15.27 -10.94
CA LEU A 409 10.20 16.37 -11.16
C LEU A 409 8.82 16.09 -10.57
N GLY A 410 8.19 17.14 -10.04
CA GLY A 410 6.76 17.12 -9.74
C GLY A 410 5.91 17.11 -11.03
N PRO A 411 4.63 16.71 -10.96
CA PRO A 411 3.79 16.59 -12.15
C PRO A 411 3.62 17.90 -12.95
N GLU A 412 3.54 19.05 -12.28
CA GLU A 412 3.45 20.34 -12.97
C GLU A 412 4.78 20.81 -13.58
N GLU A 413 5.91 20.53 -12.93
CA GLU A 413 7.23 20.78 -13.51
C GLU A 413 7.43 19.93 -14.77
N PHE A 414 7.13 18.63 -14.67
CA PHE A 414 7.20 17.70 -15.79
C PHE A 414 6.36 18.15 -16.98
N ARG A 415 5.11 18.59 -16.74
CA ARG A 415 4.25 19.11 -17.80
C ARG A 415 4.86 20.32 -18.49
N LYS A 416 5.39 21.29 -17.73
CA LYS A 416 6.04 22.49 -18.30
C LYS A 416 7.26 22.15 -19.15
N VAL A 417 8.08 21.19 -18.73
CA VAL A 417 9.26 20.74 -19.52
C VAL A 417 8.82 20.17 -20.86
N VAL A 418 7.83 19.29 -20.86
CA VAL A 418 7.33 18.64 -22.08
C VAL A 418 6.68 19.67 -23.01
N GLU A 419 5.85 20.58 -22.49
CA GLU A 419 5.22 21.64 -23.29
C GLU A 419 6.22 22.60 -23.92
N ALA A 420 7.31 22.91 -23.21
CA ALA A 420 8.34 23.81 -23.71
C ALA A 420 9.23 23.17 -24.78
N THR A 421 9.61 21.90 -24.58
CA THR A 421 10.69 21.29 -25.36
C THR A 421 10.23 20.20 -26.32
N GLY A 422 9.03 19.65 -26.12
CA GLY A 422 8.52 18.46 -26.81
C GLY A 422 9.01 17.13 -26.22
N GLY A 423 9.90 17.15 -25.22
CA GLY A 423 10.46 15.92 -24.64
C GLY A 423 10.78 16.04 -23.16
N ALA A 424 10.93 14.91 -22.48
CA ALA A 424 11.44 14.88 -21.11
C ALA A 424 12.05 13.50 -20.83
N ILE A 425 12.99 13.43 -19.89
CA ILE A 425 13.57 12.19 -19.36
C ILE A 425 13.51 12.28 -17.84
N CYS A 426 12.43 11.77 -17.25
CA CYS A 426 12.17 11.85 -15.82
C CYS A 426 12.09 10.48 -15.16
N TRP A 427 12.36 10.44 -13.86
CA TRP A 427 12.10 9.28 -13.04
C TRP A 427 10.59 9.06 -12.90
N ASN A 428 10.12 7.83 -13.04
CA ASN A 428 8.71 7.49 -13.07
C ASN A 428 7.95 7.73 -11.75
N GLY A 429 8.66 7.93 -10.63
CA GLY A 429 8.17 8.05 -9.26
C GLY A 429 6.82 8.77 -9.11
N ARG A 430 6.80 10.06 -8.77
CA ARG A 430 5.53 10.78 -8.54
C ARG A 430 4.71 11.04 -9.81
N LEU A 431 5.20 10.61 -10.98
CA LEU A 431 4.61 10.93 -12.29
C LEU A 431 3.65 9.84 -12.78
N THR A 432 4.10 8.59 -12.78
CA THR A 432 3.38 7.46 -13.40
C THR A 432 3.45 6.17 -12.58
N HIS A 433 4.18 6.16 -11.46
CA HIS A 433 4.20 5.02 -10.54
C HIS A 433 2.90 5.01 -9.73
N SER A 434 2.27 3.84 -9.65
CA SER A 434 1.01 3.68 -8.92
C SER A 434 1.25 3.01 -7.56
N PRO A 435 0.39 3.25 -6.55
CA PRO A 435 0.40 2.47 -5.31
C PRO A 435 0.27 0.96 -5.55
N VAL A 436 -0.38 0.55 -6.65
CA VAL A 436 -0.47 -0.86 -7.06
C VAL A 436 0.92 -1.45 -7.31
N ASP A 437 1.81 -0.67 -7.94
CA ASP A 437 3.18 -1.10 -8.19
C ASP A 437 3.94 -1.33 -6.88
N ASP A 438 3.73 -0.51 -5.85
CA ASP A 438 4.38 -0.71 -4.54
C ASP A 438 3.92 -2.02 -3.88
N VAL A 439 2.61 -2.24 -3.82
CA VAL A 439 2.02 -3.45 -3.22
C VAL A 439 2.49 -4.71 -3.95
N MET A 440 2.44 -4.73 -5.29
CA MET A 440 2.84 -5.90 -6.06
C MET A 440 4.36 -6.14 -6.02
N ASN A 441 5.18 -5.08 -6.12
CA ASN A 441 6.64 -5.23 -6.14
C ASN A 441 7.22 -5.64 -4.79
N ALA A 442 6.57 -5.28 -3.68
CA ALA A 442 6.94 -5.72 -2.34
C ALA A 442 6.91 -7.26 -2.20
N ILE A 443 6.12 -7.95 -3.05
CA ILE A 443 5.99 -9.40 -3.06
C ILE A 443 6.74 -10.04 -4.23
N ASN A 444 6.63 -9.48 -5.43
CA ASN A 444 7.28 -10.05 -6.63
C ASN A 444 8.81 -10.10 -6.48
N ARG A 445 9.43 -9.05 -5.92
CA ARG A 445 10.90 -8.97 -5.84
C ARG A 445 11.50 -10.01 -4.89
N PRO A 446 11.04 -10.16 -3.62
CA PRO A 446 11.59 -11.18 -2.73
C PRO A 446 11.33 -12.61 -3.22
N LEU A 447 10.20 -12.86 -3.88
CA LEU A 447 9.88 -14.18 -4.44
C LEU A 447 10.61 -14.47 -5.76
N GLY A 448 11.25 -13.48 -6.37
CA GLY A 448 11.83 -13.63 -7.71
C GLY A 448 10.80 -13.95 -8.79
N LEU A 449 9.54 -13.55 -8.61
CA LEU A 449 8.48 -13.78 -9.60
C LEU A 449 8.77 -12.95 -10.86
N SER A 450 8.86 -13.64 -11.99
CA SER A 450 9.05 -13.07 -13.32
C SER A 450 7.95 -13.60 -14.23
N SER A 451 7.13 -12.70 -14.80
CA SER A 451 6.00 -13.08 -15.65
C SER A 451 5.77 -12.07 -16.77
N ALA A 452 5.71 -12.57 -18.00
CA ALA A 452 5.34 -11.79 -19.18
C ALA A 452 3.98 -11.08 -19.00
N LEU A 453 2.99 -11.76 -18.41
CA LEU A 453 1.63 -11.22 -18.26
C LEU A 453 1.61 -10.00 -17.32
N LEU A 454 2.28 -10.12 -16.17
CA LEU A 454 2.39 -9.05 -15.19
C LEU A 454 3.31 -7.91 -15.66
N ASP A 455 4.36 -8.22 -16.41
CA ASP A 455 5.28 -7.23 -16.97
C ASP A 455 4.60 -6.38 -18.04
N VAL A 456 3.87 -7.00 -18.98
CA VAL A 456 3.09 -6.27 -20.01
C VAL A 456 2.10 -5.33 -19.33
N SER A 457 1.35 -5.83 -18.35
CA SER A 457 0.38 -5.01 -17.60
C SER A 457 1.05 -3.85 -16.87
N SER A 458 2.18 -4.11 -16.19
CA SER A 458 2.99 -3.11 -15.49
C SER A 458 3.56 -2.03 -16.41
N ILE A 459 4.02 -2.40 -17.60
CA ILE A 459 4.65 -1.48 -18.55
C ILE A 459 3.60 -0.61 -19.22
N LEU A 460 2.53 -1.21 -19.76
CA LEU A 460 1.50 -0.49 -20.52
C LEU A 460 0.64 0.40 -19.62
N SER A 461 0.37 0.00 -18.38
CA SER A 461 -0.34 0.87 -17.42
C SER A 461 0.39 2.20 -17.17
N LYS A 462 1.73 2.16 -17.10
CA LYS A 462 2.55 3.39 -16.97
C LYS A 462 2.52 4.24 -18.24
N LYS A 463 2.47 3.61 -19.42
CA LYS A 463 2.33 4.33 -20.71
C LYS A 463 0.97 5.00 -20.82
N LEU A 464 -0.08 4.31 -20.40
CA LEU A 464 -1.43 4.85 -20.34
C LEU A 464 -1.53 6.01 -19.33
N ALA A 465 -0.89 5.89 -18.17
CA ALA A 465 -0.80 6.97 -17.18
C ALA A 465 -0.01 8.18 -17.71
N ALA A 466 1.05 7.95 -18.49
CA ALA A 466 1.79 8.99 -19.21
C ALA A 466 1.00 9.61 -20.38
N ALA A 467 -0.21 9.13 -20.66
CA ALA A 467 -1.03 9.52 -21.80
C ALA A 467 -0.31 9.42 -23.16
N SER A 468 0.52 8.38 -23.30
CA SER A 468 1.06 7.99 -24.61
C SER A 468 -0.07 7.51 -25.51
N SER A 469 0.09 7.71 -26.81
CA SER A 469 -0.79 7.19 -27.87
C SER A 469 -0.11 6.08 -28.69
N HIS A 470 1.20 6.23 -28.91
CA HIS A 470 2.02 5.33 -29.70
C HIS A 470 3.22 4.89 -28.85
N VAL A 471 3.44 3.58 -28.72
CA VAL A 471 4.51 3.02 -27.89
C VAL A 471 5.33 2.00 -28.67
N LEU A 472 6.62 2.29 -28.84
CA LEU A 472 7.58 1.34 -29.41
C LEU A 472 8.28 0.55 -28.29
N ILE A 473 8.20 -0.77 -28.33
CA ILE A 473 8.83 -1.67 -27.36
C ILE A 473 10.11 -2.28 -27.95
N ASP A 474 11.25 -2.01 -27.31
CA ASP A 474 12.53 -2.70 -27.55
C ASP A 474 12.55 -3.98 -26.72
N LEU A 475 12.57 -5.12 -27.42
CA LEU A 475 12.55 -6.46 -26.85
C LEU A 475 13.88 -7.19 -27.16
N PRO A 476 14.89 -7.10 -26.28
CA PRO A 476 16.15 -7.80 -26.49
C PRO A 476 15.99 -9.32 -26.37
N LEU A 477 16.42 -10.03 -27.41
CA LEU A 477 16.48 -11.49 -27.48
C LEU A 477 17.93 -11.95 -27.35
N GLY A 478 18.21 -12.81 -26.37
CA GLY A 478 19.55 -13.37 -26.22
C GLY A 478 19.67 -14.35 -25.06
N PRO A 479 20.75 -15.15 -25.01
CA PRO A 479 20.91 -16.23 -24.04
C PRO A 479 20.88 -15.75 -22.59
N GLN A 480 21.41 -14.56 -22.33
CA GLN A 480 21.48 -13.95 -21.01
C GLN A 480 20.45 -12.83 -20.78
N ALA A 481 19.70 -12.45 -21.83
CA ALA A 481 18.66 -11.43 -21.77
C ALA A 481 17.43 -11.93 -20.97
N LYS A 482 16.44 -11.05 -20.79
CA LYS A 482 15.17 -11.44 -20.17
C LYS A 482 14.41 -12.43 -21.03
N THR A 483 14.37 -12.18 -22.34
CA THR A 483 13.74 -13.02 -23.34
C THR A 483 14.81 -13.84 -24.03
N ARG A 484 14.67 -15.17 -24.02
CA ARG A 484 15.76 -16.09 -24.39
C ARG A 484 15.54 -16.82 -25.70
N THR A 485 14.29 -17.06 -26.07
CA THR A 485 13.93 -17.81 -27.27
C THR A 485 13.08 -16.97 -28.22
N GLU A 486 13.16 -17.29 -29.51
CA GLU A 486 12.33 -16.64 -30.54
C GLU A 486 10.83 -16.85 -30.28
N GLU A 487 10.45 -18.04 -29.79
CA GLU A 487 9.06 -18.35 -29.43
C GLU A 487 8.55 -17.45 -28.31
N GLU A 488 9.35 -17.28 -27.24
CA GLU A 488 9.02 -16.37 -26.14
C GLU A 488 8.91 -14.92 -26.64
N ALA A 489 9.83 -14.50 -27.53
CA ALA A 489 9.81 -13.17 -28.10
C ALA A 489 8.57 -12.92 -28.99
N ALA A 490 8.20 -13.90 -29.82
CA ALA A 490 7.01 -13.84 -30.66
C ALA A 490 5.72 -13.79 -29.83
N HIS A 491 5.63 -14.62 -28.78
CA HIS A 491 4.51 -14.59 -27.84
C HIS A 491 4.39 -13.24 -27.12
N LEU A 492 5.49 -12.73 -26.57
CA LEU A 492 5.51 -11.46 -25.84
C LEU A 492 5.20 -10.28 -26.76
N LYS A 493 5.68 -10.31 -28.02
CA LYS A 493 5.31 -9.33 -29.05
C LYS A 493 3.79 -9.30 -29.25
N SER A 494 3.19 -10.45 -29.56
CA SER A 494 1.74 -10.56 -29.77
C SER A 494 0.94 -10.08 -28.56
N LEU A 495 1.42 -10.42 -27.35
CA LEU A 495 0.79 -10.00 -26.10
C LEU A 495 0.83 -8.48 -25.89
N PHE A 496 1.98 -7.83 -26.11
CA PHE A 496 2.09 -6.37 -26.02
C PHE A 496 1.16 -5.66 -27.01
N GLU A 497 1.11 -6.14 -28.24
CA GLU A 497 0.27 -5.56 -29.31
C GLU A 497 -1.21 -5.72 -28.98
N SER A 498 -1.63 -6.94 -28.59
CA SER A 498 -3.03 -7.25 -28.25
C SER A 498 -3.52 -6.50 -27.01
N VAL A 499 -2.72 -6.45 -25.94
CA VAL A 499 -3.08 -5.70 -24.73
C VAL A 499 -3.05 -4.20 -25.03
N GLY A 500 -2.07 -3.73 -25.80
CA GLY A 500 -1.97 -2.35 -26.28
C GLY A 500 -3.26 -1.89 -26.96
N GLU A 501 -3.71 -2.64 -27.96
CA GLU A 501 -4.98 -2.38 -28.65
C GLU A 501 -6.15 -2.36 -27.68
N GLY A 502 -6.26 -3.38 -26.81
CA GLY A 502 -7.33 -3.48 -25.82
C GLY A 502 -7.39 -2.33 -24.79
N VAL A 503 -6.27 -1.65 -24.55
CA VAL A 503 -6.21 -0.45 -23.68
C VAL A 503 -6.25 0.87 -24.45
N GLY A 504 -6.31 0.83 -25.79
CA GLY A 504 -6.37 2.01 -26.65
C GLY A 504 -5.00 2.64 -26.94
N LEU A 505 -3.92 1.86 -26.90
CA LEU A 505 -2.57 2.26 -27.29
C LEU A 505 -2.21 1.62 -28.63
N SER A 506 -1.62 2.40 -29.54
CA SER A 506 -0.94 1.86 -30.71
C SER A 506 0.42 1.34 -30.25
N VAL A 507 0.65 0.03 -30.28
CA VAL A 507 1.90 -0.58 -29.80
C VAL A 507 2.59 -1.30 -30.95
N ARG A 508 3.90 -1.12 -31.06
CA ARG A 508 4.78 -1.90 -31.95
C ARG A 508 5.91 -2.50 -31.14
N VAL A 509 6.33 -3.72 -31.47
CA VAL A 509 7.41 -4.42 -30.77
C VAL A 509 8.53 -4.79 -31.73
N ASN A 510 9.74 -4.35 -31.40
CA ASN A 510 10.97 -4.65 -32.11
C ASN A 510 11.78 -5.69 -31.33
N ILE A 511 11.92 -6.87 -31.92
CA ILE A 511 12.82 -7.90 -31.41
C ILE A 511 14.23 -7.53 -31.86
N ALA A 512 15.14 -7.34 -30.91
CA ALA A 512 16.51 -6.88 -31.18
C ALA A 512 17.54 -7.82 -30.58
N ASP A 513 18.76 -7.84 -31.14
CA ASP A 513 19.89 -8.59 -30.58
C ASP A 513 20.20 -8.11 -29.14
N GLY A 514 20.15 -9.06 -28.21
CA GLY A 514 20.47 -8.89 -26.79
C GLY A 514 21.61 -9.81 -26.34
N SER A 515 22.42 -10.32 -27.26
CA SER A 515 23.53 -11.24 -26.96
C SER A 515 24.79 -10.54 -26.42
N ARG A 516 24.88 -9.21 -26.56
CA ARG A 516 26.07 -8.41 -26.22
C ARG A 516 25.67 -7.05 -25.61
N PRO A 517 26.60 -6.38 -24.90
CA PRO A 517 26.42 -4.97 -24.53
C PRO A 517 26.23 -4.11 -25.77
N ILE A 518 25.58 -2.96 -25.60
CA ILE A 518 25.42 -1.96 -26.66
C ILE A 518 26.20 -0.71 -26.25
N GLY A 519 26.99 -0.16 -27.16
CA GLY A 519 27.92 0.92 -26.84
C GLY A 519 29.17 0.44 -26.10
N ARG A 520 29.95 1.40 -25.60
CA ARG A 520 31.21 1.17 -24.89
C ARG A 520 31.05 1.31 -23.39
N GLY A 521 30.30 2.31 -22.94
CA GLY A 521 30.10 2.67 -21.55
C GLY A 521 29.00 1.86 -20.87
N VAL A 522 29.31 1.31 -19.70
CA VAL A 522 28.32 0.71 -18.79
C VAL A 522 28.45 1.37 -17.42
N GLY A 523 27.45 2.16 -17.06
CA GLY A 523 27.44 3.01 -15.86
C GLY A 523 26.99 4.44 -16.19
N PRO A 524 26.45 5.20 -15.23
CA PRO A 524 25.73 6.44 -15.52
C PRO A 524 26.52 7.45 -16.36
N LEU A 525 27.71 7.88 -15.91
CA LEU A 525 28.52 8.86 -16.63
C LEU A 525 29.07 8.30 -17.95
N LEU A 526 29.52 7.05 -17.96
CA LEU A 526 30.06 6.41 -19.17
C LEU A 526 29.00 6.30 -20.28
N GLU A 527 27.75 6.06 -19.90
CA GLU A 527 26.61 6.05 -20.81
C GLU A 527 26.23 7.46 -21.29
N VAL A 528 26.41 8.51 -20.47
CA VAL A 528 26.29 9.91 -20.92
C VAL A 528 27.33 10.20 -22.00
N ILE A 529 28.58 9.79 -21.79
CA ILE A 529 29.66 10.00 -22.77
C ILE A 529 29.29 9.38 -24.11
N ASP A 530 28.92 8.10 -24.13
CA ASP A 530 28.50 7.42 -25.37
C ASP A 530 27.33 8.12 -26.07
N VAL A 531 26.31 8.56 -25.33
CA VAL A 531 25.16 9.27 -25.91
C VAL A 531 25.56 10.61 -26.51
N LEU A 532 26.41 11.37 -25.82
CA LEU A 532 26.89 12.66 -26.31
C LEU A 532 27.81 12.49 -27.53
N ASP A 533 28.67 11.47 -27.56
CA ASP A 533 29.52 11.15 -28.70
C ASP A 533 28.67 10.88 -29.95
N VAL A 534 27.61 10.07 -29.81
CA VAL A 534 26.65 9.82 -30.91
C VAL A 534 25.97 11.11 -31.36
N LEU A 535 25.43 11.91 -30.43
CA LEU A 535 24.71 13.14 -30.77
C LEU A 535 25.61 14.24 -31.34
N ARG A 536 26.91 14.22 -31.06
CA ARG A 536 27.93 15.11 -31.64
C ARG A 536 28.43 14.65 -33.00
N SER A 537 28.03 13.46 -33.46
CA SER A 537 28.62 12.80 -34.63
C SER A 537 30.13 12.62 -34.46
N ASP A 538 30.58 12.25 -33.26
CA ASP A 538 31.99 11.96 -33.00
C ASP A 538 32.44 10.77 -33.87
N PRO A 539 33.60 10.86 -34.58
CA PRO A 539 34.10 9.75 -35.40
C PRO A 539 34.31 8.45 -34.62
N ASP A 540 34.61 8.56 -33.32
CA ASP A 540 34.83 7.42 -32.45
C ASP A 540 33.55 6.98 -31.73
N ALA A 541 32.38 7.59 -32.00
CA ALA A 541 31.13 7.21 -31.34
C ALA A 541 30.78 5.72 -31.55
N PRO A 542 30.15 5.06 -30.56
CA PRO A 542 29.74 3.66 -30.71
C PRO A 542 28.70 3.48 -31.82
N LEU A 543 29.12 2.87 -32.92
CA LEU A 543 28.28 2.71 -34.12
C LEU A 543 27.04 1.84 -33.85
N ASP A 544 27.16 0.76 -33.08
CA ASP A 544 26.04 -0.11 -32.72
C ASP A 544 24.93 0.62 -31.94
N LEU A 545 25.33 1.51 -31.02
CA LEU A 545 24.41 2.38 -30.29
C LEU A 545 23.75 3.41 -31.22
N ALA A 546 24.54 4.05 -32.09
CA ALA A 546 24.05 5.04 -33.05
C ALA A 546 23.05 4.44 -34.04
N GLU A 547 23.40 3.32 -34.67
CA GLU A 547 22.56 2.62 -35.65
C GLU A 547 21.25 2.16 -35.03
N LYS A 548 21.30 1.56 -33.84
CA LYS A 548 20.08 1.14 -33.13
C LYS A 548 19.21 2.34 -32.72
N ALA A 549 19.81 3.45 -32.29
CA ALA A 549 19.04 4.66 -31.97
C ALA A 549 18.39 5.29 -33.21
N VAL A 550 19.11 5.34 -34.34
CA VAL A 550 18.60 5.84 -35.62
C VAL A 550 17.45 4.97 -36.11
N ASP A 551 17.58 3.65 -36.06
CA ASP A 551 16.51 2.72 -36.45
C ASP A 551 15.23 2.94 -35.65
N TYR A 552 15.32 3.04 -34.32
CA TYR A 552 14.15 3.26 -33.46
C TYR A 552 13.53 4.64 -33.68
N ALA A 553 14.35 5.69 -33.83
CA ALA A 553 13.85 7.02 -34.14
C ALA A 553 13.16 7.05 -35.51
N ALA A 554 13.76 6.42 -36.53
CA ALA A 554 13.21 6.32 -37.88
C ALA A 554 11.80 5.72 -37.86
N GLN A 555 11.65 4.58 -37.18
CA GLN A 555 10.36 3.90 -37.07
C GLN A 555 9.31 4.75 -36.35
N ILE A 556 9.69 5.49 -35.30
CA ILE A 556 8.77 6.41 -34.61
C ILE A 556 8.35 7.55 -35.54
N LEU A 557 9.31 8.17 -36.26
CA LEU A 557 9.02 9.28 -37.18
C LEU A 557 8.10 8.83 -38.32
N GLU A 558 8.36 7.70 -38.95
CA GLU A 558 7.54 7.17 -40.05
C GLU A 558 6.15 6.72 -39.58
N TRP A 559 6.06 6.20 -38.36
CA TRP A 559 4.81 5.69 -37.81
C TRP A 559 3.90 6.79 -37.29
N ALA A 560 4.46 7.75 -36.55
CA ALA A 560 3.71 8.68 -35.73
C ALA A 560 3.79 10.13 -36.23
N GLY A 561 4.68 10.47 -37.16
CA GLY A 561 4.93 11.87 -37.51
C GLY A 561 5.49 12.13 -38.89
N GLY A 562 4.59 12.26 -39.88
CA GLY A 562 4.79 13.10 -41.07
C GLY A 562 5.95 12.77 -42.00
N VAL A 563 6.74 11.72 -41.72
CA VAL A 563 7.83 11.25 -42.56
C VAL A 563 7.35 10.08 -43.39
N GLU A 564 7.59 10.13 -44.70
CA GLU A 564 7.27 9.03 -45.61
C GLU A 564 8.03 7.75 -45.22
N ALA A 565 7.38 6.60 -45.39
CA ALA A 565 7.97 5.30 -45.09
C ALA A 565 9.32 5.13 -45.82
N GLY A 566 10.35 4.69 -45.09
CA GLY A 566 11.72 4.55 -45.60
C GLY A 566 12.59 5.82 -45.54
N GLN A 567 12.02 6.99 -45.20
CA GLN A 567 12.78 8.26 -45.07
C GLN A 567 13.17 8.59 -43.61
N GLY A 568 12.71 7.81 -42.64
CA GLY A 568 12.93 8.04 -41.21
C GLY A 568 14.40 8.03 -40.82
N ALA A 569 15.18 7.08 -41.35
CA ALA A 569 16.61 6.96 -41.03
C ALA A 569 17.41 8.15 -41.56
N ALA A 570 17.11 8.60 -42.79
CA ALA A 570 17.73 9.78 -43.38
C ALA A 570 17.41 11.04 -42.55
N ARG A 571 16.15 11.20 -42.12
CA ARG A 571 15.73 12.32 -41.25
C ARG A 571 16.41 12.29 -39.89
N ALA A 572 16.46 11.12 -39.23
CA ALA A 572 17.11 10.96 -37.93
C ALA A 572 18.60 11.30 -38.00
N ARG A 573 19.32 10.78 -39.01
CA ARG A 573 20.74 11.11 -39.25
C ARG A 573 20.96 12.59 -39.54
N ALA A 574 20.09 13.22 -40.32
CA ALA A 574 20.17 14.66 -40.59
C ALA A 574 20.00 15.50 -39.31
N LEU A 575 19.12 15.11 -38.39
CA LEU A 575 18.92 15.78 -37.10
C LEU A 575 20.12 15.61 -36.15
N ILE A 576 20.80 14.48 -36.20
CA ILE A 576 22.07 14.26 -35.48
C ILE A 576 23.19 15.11 -36.12
N ALA A 577 23.40 14.99 -37.43
CA ALA A 577 24.50 15.65 -38.15
C ALA A 577 24.41 17.18 -38.13
N SER A 578 23.20 17.74 -38.08
CA SER A 578 23.00 19.20 -37.95
C SER A 578 23.19 19.72 -36.52
N GLY A 579 23.34 18.85 -35.52
CA GLY A 579 23.39 19.22 -34.10
C GLY A 579 22.03 19.52 -33.48
N ALA A 580 20.93 19.45 -34.24
CA ALA A 580 19.58 19.75 -33.74
C ALA A 580 19.15 18.80 -32.61
N ALA A 581 19.48 17.51 -32.72
CA ALA A 581 19.19 16.54 -31.67
C ALA A 581 20.00 16.84 -30.39
N LEU A 582 21.29 17.17 -30.50
CA LEU A 582 22.11 17.54 -29.34
C LEU A 582 21.55 18.78 -28.64
N ALA A 583 21.28 19.85 -29.41
CA ALA A 583 20.70 21.07 -28.88
C ALA A 583 19.37 20.81 -28.15
N LYS A 584 18.54 19.91 -28.68
CA LYS A 584 17.29 19.51 -28.04
C LYS A 584 17.49 18.75 -26.73
N LEU A 585 18.49 17.87 -26.64
CA LEU A 585 18.82 17.19 -25.37
C LEU A 585 19.28 18.20 -24.31
N GLU A 586 20.11 19.16 -24.70
CA GLU A 586 20.58 20.22 -23.81
C GLU A 586 19.42 21.14 -23.36
N GLU A 587 18.51 21.49 -24.26
CA GLU A 587 17.30 22.25 -23.95
C GLU A 587 16.40 21.52 -22.95
N ILE A 588 16.18 20.20 -23.13
CA ILE A 588 15.45 19.36 -22.18
C ILE A 588 16.15 19.39 -20.82
N ALA A 589 17.47 19.17 -20.78
CA ALA A 589 18.24 19.17 -19.55
C ALA A 589 18.14 20.51 -18.81
N GLN A 590 18.24 21.63 -19.52
CA GLN A 590 18.10 22.97 -18.95
C GLN A 590 16.71 23.17 -18.31
N HIS A 591 15.64 22.80 -19.00
CA HIS A 591 14.28 22.91 -18.47
C HIS A 591 14.02 21.96 -17.29
N GLN A 592 14.68 20.81 -17.24
CA GLN A 592 14.64 19.91 -16.08
C GLN A 592 15.50 20.41 -14.90
N GLY A 593 16.32 21.44 -15.07
CA GLY A 593 17.29 21.89 -14.07
C GLY A 593 18.63 21.19 -14.26
N ALA A 594 19.35 21.62 -15.29
CA ALA A 594 20.71 21.17 -15.57
C ALA A 594 21.66 21.57 -14.42
N HIS A 595 22.69 20.77 -14.20
CA HIS A 595 23.74 21.07 -13.23
C HIS A 595 25.11 20.68 -13.78
N GLU A 596 26.15 21.29 -13.22
CA GLU A 596 27.53 20.93 -13.58
C GLU A 596 27.88 19.53 -13.04
N TYR A 597 28.62 18.78 -13.85
CA TYR A 597 29.10 17.45 -13.50
C TYR A 597 30.50 17.21 -14.05
N ALA A 598 31.29 16.42 -13.33
CA ALA A 598 32.60 16.00 -13.80
C ALA A 598 32.44 15.04 -14.98
N ARG A 599 33.13 15.34 -16.08
CA ARG A 599 33.12 14.50 -17.28
C ARG A 599 34.13 13.35 -17.22
N SER A 600 34.99 13.36 -16.21
CA SER A 600 36.01 12.32 -16.00
C SER A 600 35.42 11.16 -15.19
N PRO A 601 35.57 9.91 -15.67
CA PRO A 601 35.23 8.73 -14.88
C PRO A 601 36.08 8.60 -13.61
N GLY A 602 35.69 7.67 -12.73
CA GLY A 602 36.42 7.38 -11.49
C GLY A 602 37.92 7.13 -11.73
N SER A 603 38.75 7.73 -10.87
CA SER A 603 40.21 7.77 -11.02
C SER A 603 40.89 6.44 -10.70
N PHE A 604 40.25 5.56 -9.93
CA PHE A 604 40.77 4.22 -9.66
C PHE A 604 40.38 3.31 -10.81
N THR A 605 41.39 2.86 -11.56
CA THR A 605 41.17 2.07 -12.78
C THR A 605 41.92 0.75 -12.76
N ALA A 606 41.32 -0.28 -13.35
CA ALA A 606 42.00 -1.54 -13.63
C ALA A 606 41.63 -2.04 -15.04
N LEU A 607 42.58 -2.68 -15.71
CA LEU A 607 42.32 -3.37 -16.98
C LEU A 607 41.99 -4.83 -16.72
N VAL A 608 40.99 -5.33 -17.43
CA VAL A 608 40.70 -6.76 -17.54
C VAL A 608 41.24 -7.20 -18.89
N THR A 609 42.19 -8.12 -18.91
CA THR A 609 42.92 -8.51 -20.12
C THR A 609 42.56 -9.93 -20.56
N ALA A 610 42.75 -10.23 -21.84
CA ALA A 610 42.57 -11.57 -22.39
C ALA A 610 43.57 -12.57 -21.74
N PRO A 611 43.11 -13.69 -21.15
CA PRO A 611 43.99 -14.68 -20.53
C PRO A 611 44.81 -15.48 -21.56
N GLU A 612 44.32 -15.55 -22.79
CA GLU A 612 44.91 -16.26 -23.92
C GLU A 612 44.62 -15.51 -25.22
N ALA A 613 45.36 -15.85 -26.28
CA ALA A 613 45.10 -15.35 -27.62
C ALA A 613 43.99 -16.18 -28.28
N GLY A 614 43.22 -15.56 -29.17
CA GLY A 614 42.15 -16.25 -29.89
C GLY A 614 41.09 -15.27 -30.39
N ARG A 615 39.90 -15.78 -30.71
CA ARG A 615 38.76 -15.00 -31.16
C ARG A 615 37.70 -14.90 -30.07
N ILE A 616 37.19 -13.70 -29.80
CA ILE A 616 36.08 -13.52 -28.85
C ILE A 616 34.81 -14.16 -29.43
N ALA A 617 34.34 -15.24 -28.81
CA ALA A 617 33.16 -15.98 -29.25
C ALA A 617 31.86 -15.37 -28.73
N SER A 618 31.85 -14.87 -27.48
CA SER A 618 30.66 -14.28 -26.86
C SER A 618 31.02 -13.34 -25.72
N ALA A 619 30.05 -12.49 -25.34
CA ALA A 619 30.16 -11.60 -24.18
C ALA A 619 29.22 -12.06 -23.06
N ASP A 620 29.70 -12.05 -21.82
CA ASP A 620 28.90 -12.31 -20.63
C ASP A 620 28.37 -10.99 -20.07
N ILE A 621 27.18 -10.60 -20.55
CA ILE A 621 26.54 -9.33 -20.18
C ILE A 621 26.23 -9.24 -18.68
N ARG A 622 25.99 -10.38 -18.01
CA ARG A 622 25.71 -10.42 -16.56
C ARG A 622 26.97 -10.11 -15.75
N THR A 623 28.10 -10.64 -16.16
CA THR A 623 29.41 -10.41 -15.57
C THR A 623 29.83 -8.96 -15.78
N ILE A 624 29.72 -8.44 -17.01
CA ILE A 624 29.99 -7.02 -17.31
C ILE A 624 29.14 -6.09 -16.43
N ALA A 625 27.82 -6.35 -16.34
CA ALA A 625 26.95 -5.58 -15.45
C ALA A 625 27.33 -5.72 -13.97
N SER A 626 27.73 -6.91 -13.54
CA SER A 626 28.13 -7.18 -12.15
C SER A 626 29.39 -6.42 -11.76
N VAL A 627 30.40 -6.41 -12.64
CA VAL A 627 31.64 -5.65 -12.43
C VAL A 627 31.33 -4.16 -12.31
N ALA A 628 30.52 -3.60 -13.22
CA ALA A 628 30.12 -2.19 -13.14
C ALA A 628 29.37 -1.85 -11.85
N ARG A 629 28.44 -2.71 -11.40
CA ARG A 629 27.72 -2.51 -10.13
C ARG A 629 28.65 -2.55 -8.93
N ARG A 630 29.56 -3.52 -8.91
CA ARG A 630 30.53 -3.71 -7.82
C ARG A 630 31.57 -2.60 -7.78
N ALA A 631 31.86 -1.95 -8.91
CA ALA A 631 32.67 -0.74 -8.99
C ALA A 631 31.98 0.50 -8.39
N GLY A 632 30.66 0.46 -8.17
CA GLY A 632 29.88 1.52 -7.51
C GLY A 632 28.63 1.98 -8.28
N ALA A 633 28.47 1.59 -9.53
CA ALA A 633 27.33 2.01 -10.35
C ALA A 633 26.00 1.39 -9.83
N PRO A 634 24.85 2.09 -9.92
CA PRO A 634 24.67 3.46 -10.40
C PRO A 634 24.75 4.54 -9.31
N ARG A 635 25.03 4.17 -8.05
CA ARG A 635 25.04 5.12 -6.93
C ARG A 635 26.20 6.10 -7.07
N ASP A 636 27.37 5.57 -7.37
CA ASP A 636 28.49 6.35 -7.85
C ASP A 636 28.35 6.55 -9.36
N LYS A 637 28.13 7.80 -9.77
CA LYS A 637 27.90 8.17 -11.17
C LYS A 637 29.16 8.03 -12.02
N ALA A 638 30.34 8.21 -11.42
CA ALA A 638 31.62 8.14 -12.12
C ALA A 638 32.13 6.70 -12.26
N ALA A 639 31.54 5.75 -11.54
CA ALA A 639 31.88 4.33 -11.61
C ALA A 639 31.21 3.60 -12.78
N GLY A 640 31.87 2.55 -13.25
CA GLY A 640 31.36 1.70 -14.33
C GLY A 640 32.46 0.92 -15.02
N VAL A 641 32.16 0.41 -16.22
CA VAL A 641 33.14 -0.23 -17.09
C VAL A 641 33.07 0.32 -18.51
N VAL A 642 34.22 0.46 -19.15
CA VAL A 642 34.34 0.70 -20.59
C VAL A 642 34.68 -0.62 -21.25
N VAL A 643 33.84 -1.03 -22.21
CA VAL A 643 34.03 -2.20 -23.06
C VAL A 643 35.00 -1.84 -24.19
N LEU A 644 36.15 -2.51 -24.23
CA LEU A 644 37.23 -2.22 -25.18
C LEU A 644 37.29 -3.22 -26.34
N ALA A 645 36.72 -4.42 -26.15
CA ALA A 645 36.74 -5.48 -27.14
C ALA A 645 35.33 -5.84 -27.61
N GLN A 646 35.22 -6.33 -28.85
CA GLN A 646 33.97 -6.70 -29.48
C GLN A 646 33.90 -8.20 -29.76
N VAL A 647 32.70 -8.77 -29.70
CA VAL A 647 32.45 -10.16 -30.11
C VAL A 647 32.86 -10.34 -31.58
N GLY A 648 33.62 -11.39 -31.86
CA GLY A 648 34.17 -11.70 -33.16
C GLY A 648 35.58 -11.15 -33.43
N ALA A 649 36.11 -10.27 -32.56
CA ALA A 649 37.46 -9.73 -32.69
C ALA A 649 38.54 -10.78 -32.35
N GLN A 650 39.65 -10.73 -33.07
CA GLN A 650 40.88 -11.45 -32.70
C GLN A 650 41.59 -10.66 -31.60
N VAL A 651 42.07 -11.36 -30.57
CA VAL A 651 42.77 -10.77 -29.44
C VAL A 651 44.03 -11.55 -29.11
N ASP A 652 45.07 -10.83 -28.70
CA ASP A 652 46.29 -11.42 -28.15
C ASP A 652 46.17 -11.63 -26.63
N LYS A 653 46.94 -12.59 -26.10
CA LYS A 653 47.08 -12.75 -24.65
C LYS A 653 47.59 -11.45 -24.03
N GLY A 654 46.88 -10.96 -23.02
CA GLY A 654 47.17 -9.70 -22.33
C GLY A 654 46.50 -8.48 -22.94
N GLN A 655 45.81 -8.60 -24.09
CA GLN A 655 45.09 -7.48 -24.69
C GLN A 655 43.93 -7.01 -23.79
N PRO A 656 43.75 -5.69 -23.55
CA PRO A 656 42.64 -5.18 -22.75
C PRO A 656 41.27 -5.48 -23.37
N LEU A 657 40.37 -6.05 -22.57
CA LEU A 657 38.99 -6.36 -22.92
C LEU A 657 38.00 -5.39 -22.28
N LEU A 658 38.22 -5.04 -21.02
CA LEU A 658 37.45 -4.04 -20.28
C LEU A 658 38.39 -3.10 -19.52
N ARG A 659 37.93 -1.88 -19.25
CA ARG A 659 38.50 -0.97 -18.25
C ARG A 659 37.48 -0.68 -17.17
N ILE A 660 37.82 -0.97 -15.92
CA ILE A 660 36.99 -0.66 -14.75
C ILE A 660 37.31 0.75 -14.30
N HIS A 661 36.28 1.52 -13.94
CA HIS A 661 36.39 2.83 -13.29
C HIS A 661 35.64 2.80 -11.96
N ALA A 662 36.29 3.29 -10.90
CA ALA A 662 35.72 3.41 -9.56
C ALA A 662 36.21 4.69 -8.87
N SER A 663 35.44 5.21 -7.91
CA SER A 663 35.85 6.39 -7.13
C SER A 663 36.66 6.06 -5.87
N SER A 664 36.87 4.78 -5.56
CA SER A 664 37.72 4.35 -4.44
C SER A 664 38.45 3.05 -4.73
N GLY A 665 39.60 2.85 -4.08
CA GLY A 665 40.35 1.59 -4.16
C GLY A 665 39.56 0.38 -3.64
N GLN A 666 38.71 0.57 -2.63
CA GLN A 666 37.85 -0.50 -2.09
C GLN A 666 36.81 -0.94 -3.13
N ALA A 667 36.18 0.00 -3.83
CA ALA A 667 35.19 -0.32 -4.86
C ALA A 667 35.86 -0.98 -6.09
N LEU A 668 37.06 -0.53 -6.46
CA LEU A 668 37.85 -1.20 -7.50
C LEU A 668 38.17 -2.65 -7.12
N ALA A 669 38.66 -2.89 -5.90
CA ALA A 669 38.95 -4.24 -5.41
C ALA A 669 37.68 -5.12 -5.41
N ALA A 670 36.55 -4.58 -4.95
CA ALA A 670 35.27 -5.29 -4.95
C ALA A 670 34.78 -5.66 -6.37
N ALA A 671 35.12 -4.86 -7.39
CA ALA A 671 34.85 -5.17 -8.79
C ALA A 671 35.78 -6.25 -9.34
N GLN A 672 37.06 -6.25 -8.95
CA GLN A 672 38.05 -7.26 -9.34
C GLN A 672 37.74 -8.63 -8.71
N GLU A 673 37.19 -8.69 -7.50
CA GLU A 673 36.76 -9.93 -6.85
C GLU A 673 35.75 -10.73 -7.69
N VAL A 674 34.88 -10.06 -8.47
CA VAL A 674 33.93 -10.72 -9.37
C VAL A 674 34.67 -11.58 -10.39
N LEU A 675 35.81 -11.09 -10.88
CA LEU A 675 36.63 -11.75 -11.90
C LEU A 675 37.53 -12.84 -11.28
N ALA A 676 38.00 -12.63 -10.05
CA ALA A 676 38.82 -13.59 -9.31
C ALA A 676 38.08 -14.93 -9.04
N GLY A 677 36.74 -14.91 -9.01
CA GLY A 677 35.90 -16.10 -8.91
C GLY A 677 35.82 -16.96 -10.19
N GLY A 678 36.60 -16.64 -11.23
CA GLY A 678 36.62 -17.37 -12.51
C GLY A 678 35.57 -16.91 -13.52
N ALA A 679 34.77 -15.89 -13.20
CA ALA A 679 33.82 -15.30 -14.13
C ALA A 679 34.56 -14.40 -15.14
N MET A 680 34.52 -14.77 -16.42
CA MET A 680 35.13 -13.99 -17.50
C MET A 680 34.08 -13.19 -18.27
N PRO A 681 34.32 -11.90 -18.56
CA PRO A 681 33.38 -11.06 -19.31
C PRO A 681 33.25 -11.45 -20.78
N PHE A 682 34.20 -12.24 -21.31
CA PHE A 682 34.24 -12.69 -22.68
C PHE A 682 34.72 -14.14 -22.74
N ALA A 683 34.09 -14.96 -23.58
CA ALA A 683 34.59 -16.27 -23.95
C ALA A 683 35.52 -16.13 -25.16
N ILE A 684 36.73 -16.68 -25.06
CA ILE A 684 37.71 -16.69 -26.14
C ILE A 684 37.82 -18.12 -26.66
N SER A 685 37.78 -18.27 -27.98
CA SER A 685 38.05 -19.55 -28.66
C SER A 685 39.43 -19.48 -29.32
N PRO A 686 40.23 -20.55 -29.27
CA PRO A 686 41.56 -20.60 -29.89
C PRO A 686 41.57 -20.23 -31.37
#